data_AF-A0A9P8CXM8-F1
#
_entry.id   AF-A0A9P8CXM8-F1
#
_cell.length_a   1.000
_cell.length_b   1.000
_cell.length_c   1.000
_cell.angle_alpha   90.00
_cell.angle_beta   90.00
_cell.angle_gamma   90.00
#
_symmetry.space_group_name_H-M   'P 1'
#
loop_
_entity.id
_entity.type
_entity.pdbx_description
1 polymer ?
#
loop_
_entity_poly.entity_id
_entity_poly.type
_entity_poly.pdbx_seq_one_letter_code
_entity_poly.pdbx_strand_id
1 'polypeptide(L)'
;MDFETEAGILHYLQSRDNTRSIVAVKKLSGGNANYVYRGTIAEPRSDLFGGRSTVVIKHAAGHSASNRQMALYSDRMTFEQTVLGIVAEASDNKNNHNNTNNKEDESIETTYVKVPRVLYWDHENNIVVQEDAGVKSTHLKEFISSHAHPPNPRLAKLIGSSLGEFIARLHLYGFRHRSELYPGKMANTEALGLSRLILYDQFPKAANKYMEDQPQFDRDVIDLASKWGGDRLMNEPETLAHGDYWPGNFLVDTSTGEGDEITIKHMYIVDWEMSRYAPAAMDLGQFMAEAFSLNKYRHPCEDIMTSFLETYCKAYGDRLTTTDLKTAVIHCGGHLMAWTPYTGWFKEDDDHDAKAKEITLIGAEFIKRAWIEDWAWIRQETAFRDAAARLVAPAVSSLLRSRYTPAQGTHPHSGFSSSGPWHSRIERLQRDSRRCMSLAATGTKDSTRATALVYSTYGRPAEVLKVLKHTLEPPTEDSVQVQFLASPINPADINQVEGVYPLKPPMTTNLYASSASSSSDERPPVAVGGNEGVAIVTKIGLKAGHLFKVGDWVVMGSAGLGTWRSHGNFKAKDLTKVRAVEKMNEGGDSSDLDVVQLATLTVNPCTAYRMLRDFRNLSSGDFIIQNGANSGVGEAVIQLAKPLGVKTINIIRNRPGHEEVAERLKSLGATHILTDDQLGKLETKELVKSWVQKGEVKLGFNCVGGKPTTEMARLLSKNGHLITYGAMSRQPLVLPASLQIFKNVHASGFWLTAWNDQHSSEERQEMIDRVLESMKQGQFAEVNCTRNQWSVISADVSALEGRLLEAVKKAASSGFGKQVFVME
;
A
#
# COMPACT_ATOMS: atom_id res chain seq x y z
N MET A 1 -11.71 39.73 -7.05
CA MET A 1 -12.28 39.86 -8.41
C MET A 1 -13.12 38.61 -8.64
N ASP A 2 -14.31 38.70 -9.24
CA ASP A 2 -15.23 37.56 -9.36
C ASP A 2 -15.07 36.84 -10.71
N PHE A 3 -14.35 35.72 -10.71
CA PHE A 3 -14.04 34.94 -11.92
C PHE A 3 -15.20 34.02 -12.38
N GLU A 4 -16.30 33.97 -11.62
CA GLU A 4 -17.48 33.15 -11.94
C GLU A 4 -18.45 33.83 -12.91
N THR A 5 -18.17 35.09 -13.26
CA THR A 5 -18.96 35.89 -14.20
C THR A 5 -18.14 36.24 -15.44
N GLU A 6 -18.83 36.38 -16.59
CA GLU A 6 -18.21 36.81 -17.85
C GLU A 6 -17.50 38.16 -17.71
N ALA A 7 -18.12 39.13 -17.04
CA ALA A 7 -17.54 40.45 -16.84
C ALA A 7 -16.25 40.40 -15.98
N GLY A 8 -16.27 39.63 -14.88
CA GLY A 8 -15.14 39.58 -13.98
C GLY A 8 -13.94 38.80 -14.52
N ILE A 9 -14.17 37.67 -15.22
CA ILE A 9 -13.08 36.94 -15.88
C ILE A 9 -12.51 37.73 -17.08
N LEU A 10 -13.34 38.44 -17.84
CA LEU A 10 -12.86 39.30 -18.93
C LEU A 10 -11.99 40.44 -18.41
N HIS A 11 -12.47 41.15 -17.37
CA HIS A 11 -11.72 42.24 -16.76
C HIS A 11 -10.36 41.75 -16.22
N TYR A 12 -10.34 40.56 -15.61
CA TYR A 12 -9.11 39.92 -15.17
C TYR A 12 -8.12 39.69 -16.31
N LEU A 13 -8.56 39.04 -17.39
CA LEU A 13 -7.71 38.73 -18.55
C LEU A 13 -7.19 40.00 -19.23
N GLN A 14 -8.02 41.04 -19.29
CA GLN A 14 -7.63 42.34 -19.84
C GLN A 14 -6.56 43.08 -19.04
N SER A 15 -6.41 42.74 -17.76
CA SER A 15 -5.39 43.33 -16.88
C SER A 15 -3.99 42.71 -17.03
N ARG A 16 -3.85 41.62 -17.80
CA ARG A 16 -2.59 40.88 -17.97
C ARG A 16 -2.05 41.04 -19.39
N ASP A 17 -0.76 41.34 -19.52
CA ASP A 17 -0.16 41.58 -20.84
C ASP A 17 -0.31 40.41 -21.82
N ASN A 18 -0.22 39.17 -21.33
CA ASN A 18 -0.29 37.97 -22.16
C ASN A 18 -1.71 37.60 -22.61
N THR A 19 -2.75 38.13 -21.96
CA THR A 19 -4.16 37.79 -22.25
C THR A 19 -5.04 38.99 -22.59
N ARG A 20 -4.49 40.21 -22.59
CA ARG A 20 -5.24 41.45 -22.87
C ARG A 20 -5.90 41.54 -24.23
N SER A 21 -5.46 40.75 -25.21
CA SER A 21 -6.06 40.70 -26.55
C SER A 21 -7.40 39.96 -26.58
N ILE A 22 -7.80 39.31 -25.48
CA ILE A 22 -9.14 38.73 -25.30
C ILE A 22 -10.11 39.88 -25.02
N VAL A 23 -11.02 40.13 -25.97
CA VAL A 23 -11.92 41.30 -25.94
C VAL A 23 -13.35 40.96 -25.54
N ALA A 24 -13.73 39.68 -25.62
CA ALA A 24 -15.03 39.20 -25.19
C ALA A 24 -14.90 37.79 -24.64
N VAL A 25 -15.75 37.44 -23.68
CA VAL A 25 -15.89 36.07 -23.19
C VAL A 25 -17.37 35.70 -23.16
N LYS A 26 -17.67 34.44 -23.46
CA LYS A 26 -19.00 33.87 -23.36
C LYS A 26 -18.93 32.56 -22.60
N LYS A 27 -19.76 32.38 -21.59
CA LYS A 27 -19.85 31.15 -20.80
C LYS A 27 -20.35 30.01 -21.71
N LEU A 28 -19.67 28.86 -21.64
CA LEU A 28 -20.05 27.66 -22.36
C LEU A 28 -20.94 26.78 -21.47
N SER A 29 -21.90 26.09 -22.09
CA SER A 29 -22.65 25.00 -21.46
C SER A 29 -21.76 23.77 -21.31
N GLY A 30 -21.90 23.02 -20.20
CA GLY A 30 -21.20 21.75 -19.99
C GLY A 30 -20.11 21.76 -18.91
N GLY A 31 -19.69 22.93 -18.42
CA GLY A 31 -18.77 23.05 -17.28
C GLY A 31 -19.46 22.72 -15.94
N ASN A 32 -19.52 21.44 -15.57
CA ASN A 32 -20.15 21.01 -14.31
C ASN A 32 -19.24 21.27 -13.10
N ALA A 33 -17.95 20.94 -13.20
CA ALA A 33 -16.98 21.22 -12.16
C ALA A 33 -16.37 22.62 -12.31
N ASN A 34 -15.92 22.98 -13.51
CA ASN A 34 -15.26 24.26 -13.79
C ASN A 34 -16.18 25.27 -14.47
N TYR A 35 -15.93 26.56 -14.23
CA TYR A 35 -16.49 27.62 -15.05
C TYR A 35 -15.72 27.65 -16.36
N VAL A 36 -16.40 27.37 -17.46
CA VAL A 36 -15.80 27.30 -18.80
C VAL A 36 -16.34 28.43 -19.66
N TYR A 37 -15.45 29.16 -20.32
CA TYR A 37 -15.77 30.27 -21.21
C TYR A 37 -15.04 30.13 -22.54
N ARG A 38 -15.62 30.69 -23.60
CA ARG A 38 -14.96 30.95 -24.87
C ARG A 38 -14.58 32.41 -24.95
N GLY A 39 -13.29 32.68 -25.09
CA GLY A 39 -12.74 34.02 -25.34
C GLY A 39 -12.66 34.33 -26.84
N THR A 40 -12.96 35.56 -27.22
CA THR A 40 -12.76 36.09 -28.59
C THR A 40 -11.57 37.05 -28.61
N ILE A 41 -10.70 36.92 -29.61
CA ILE A 41 -9.50 37.72 -29.79
C ILE A 41 -9.71 38.69 -30.95
N ALA A 42 -9.53 39.99 -30.72
CA ALA A 42 -9.80 41.03 -31.73
C ALA A 42 -8.77 41.06 -32.88
N GLU A 43 -7.51 40.78 -32.57
CA GLU A 43 -6.40 40.80 -33.53
C GLU A 43 -5.55 39.53 -33.37
N PRO A 44 -5.92 38.42 -34.02
CA PRO A 44 -5.16 37.18 -33.93
C PRO A 44 -3.76 37.37 -34.52
N ARG A 45 -2.72 37.16 -33.71
CA ARG A 45 -1.32 37.25 -34.13
C ARG A 45 -0.64 35.91 -33.93
N SER A 46 0.26 35.50 -34.82
CA SER A 46 0.91 34.19 -34.72
C SER A 46 1.74 34.00 -33.44
N ASP A 47 2.27 35.10 -32.88
CA ASP A 47 3.05 35.13 -31.64
C ASP A 47 2.20 35.04 -30.36
N LEU A 48 0.88 35.25 -30.45
CA LEU A 48 -0.07 35.18 -29.32
C LEU A 48 -1.17 34.16 -29.61
N PHE A 49 -1.31 33.16 -28.74
CA PHE A 49 -2.30 32.08 -28.88
C PHE A 49 -2.20 31.28 -30.21
N GLY A 50 -1.07 31.38 -30.91
CA GLY A 50 -0.84 30.69 -32.19
C GLY A 50 -1.70 31.24 -33.35
N GLY A 51 -2.10 32.51 -33.32
CA GLY A 51 -2.89 33.13 -34.39
C GLY A 51 -4.38 32.76 -34.38
N ARG A 52 -4.88 32.22 -33.27
CA ARG A 52 -6.29 31.81 -33.13
C ARG A 52 -7.21 33.01 -32.85
N SER A 53 -8.42 32.94 -33.40
CA SER A 53 -9.48 33.92 -33.13
C SER A 53 -10.26 33.65 -31.85
N THR A 54 -10.21 32.41 -31.35
CA THR A 54 -10.88 32.01 -30.10
C THR A 54 -9.99 31.13 -29.23
N VAL A 55 -10.27 31.15 -27.93
CA VAL A 55 -9.62 30.32 -26.90
C VAL A 55 -10.66 29.80 -25.91
N VAL A 56 -10.35 28.72 -25.21
CA VAL A 56 -11.16 28.23 -24.08
C VAL A 56 -10.48 28.66 -22.78
N ILE A 57 -11.28 29.21 -21.87
CA ILE A 57 -10.85 29.66 -20.55
C ILE A 57 -11.56 28.78 -19.53
N LYS A 58 -10.80 28.13 -18.65
CA LYS A 58 -11.33 27.35 -17.52
C LYS A 58 -10.90 27.99 -16.21
N HIS A 59 -11.84 28.12 -15.29
CA HIS A 59 -11.59 28.55 -13.92
C HIS A 59 -12.15 27.54 -12.92
N ALA A 60 -11.30 27.08 -12.00
CA ALA A 60 -11.70 26.23 -10.89
C ALA A 60 -11.93 27.06 -9.61
N ALA A 61 -13.19 27.20 -9.23
CA ALA A 61 -13.58 27.73 -7.93
C ALA A 61 -13.48 26.65 -6.84
N GLY A 62 -13.59 27.05 -5.56
CA GLY A 62 -13.69 26.13 -4.40
C GLY A 62 -14.98 25.30 -4.34
N HIS A 63 -15.79 25.35 -5.39
CA HIS A 63 -17.06 24.64 -5.56
C HIS A 63 -17.27 24.26 -7.02
N SER A 64 -18.27 23.41 -7.25
CA SER A 64 -18.75 23.04 -8.58
C SER A 64 -19.49 24.20 -9.25
N ALA A 65 -19.18 24.41 -10.53
CA ALA A 65 -19.83 25.43 -11.35
C ALA A 65 -21.33 25.18 -11.60
N SER A 66 -21.79 23.92 -11.56
CA SER A 66 -23.20 23.56 -11.64
C SER A 66 -23.90 23.49 -10.29
N ASN A 67 -23.17 23.28 -9.19
CA ASN A 67 -23.71 23.27 -7.83
C ASN A 67 -22.77 23.96 -6.83
N ARG A 68 -23.08 25.23 -6.51
CA ARG A 68 -22.29 26.03 -5.54
C ARG A 68 -22.26 25.45 -4.13
N GLN A 69 -23.20 24.56 -3.76
CA GLN A 69 -23.18 23.89 -2.46
C GLN A 69 -22.23 22.68 -2.43
N MET A 70 -21.86 22.16 -3.60
CA MET A 70 -20.91 21.06 -3.71
C MET A 70 -19.49 21.65 -3.71
N ALA A 71 -18.83 21.61 -2.55
CA ALA A 71 -17.43 21.98 -2.43
C ALA A 71 -16.56 21.07 -3.33
N LEU A 72 -15.63 21.69 -4.06
CA LEU A 72 -14.67 21.01 -4.92
C LEU A 72 -13.30 21.69 -4.78
N TYR A 73 -12.25 20.89 -4.68
CA TYR A 73 -10.87 21.35 -4.60
C TYR A 73 -10.47 22.08 -5.90
N SER A 74 -9.88 23.26 -5.77
CA SER A 74 -9.53 24.10 -6.94
C SER A 74 -8.26 23.65 -7.67
N ASP A 75 -7.37 22.93 -6.98
CA ASP A 75 -6.13 22.35 -7.53
C ASP A 75 -6.36 21.35 -8.68
N ARG A 76 -7.61 20.94 -8.93
CA ARG A 76 -7.99 20.15 -10.11
C ARG A 76 -7.53 20.80 -11.43
N MET A 77 -7.47 22.13 -11.45
CA MET A 77 -6.96 22.88 -12.60
C MET A 77 -5.45 22.73 -12.80
N THR A 78 -4.68 22.61 -11.71
CA THR A 78 -3.24 22.31 -11.75
C THR A 78 -3.00 20.94 -12.37
N PHE A 79 -3.81 19.93 -12.02
CA PHE A 79 -3.71 18.60 -12.62
C PHE A 79 -4.08 18.59 -14.10
N GLU A 80 -5.17 19.27 -14.50
CA GLU A 80 -5.54 19.44 -15.92
C GLU A 80 -4.40 20.12 -16.70
N GLN A 81 -3.85 21.23 -16.19
CA GLN A 81 -2.72 21.90 -16.83
C GLN A 81 -1.49 20.99 -16.94
N THR A 82 -1.19 20.25 -15.88
CA THR A 82 -0.01 19.37 -15.82
C THR A 82 -0.10 18.24 -16.85
N VAL A 83 -1.24 17.54 -16.93
CA VAL A 83 -1.39 16.43 -17.88
C VAL A 83 -1.44 16.89 -19.32
N LEU A 84 -2.05 18.06 -19.61
CA LEU A 84 -1.99 18.66 -20.94
C LEU A 84 -0.54 19.00 -21.34
N GLY A 85 0.28 19.46 -20.40
CA GLY A 85 1.71 19.67 -20.61
C GLY A 85 2.45 18.36 -20.92
N ILE A 86 2.22 17.31 -20.13
CA ILE A 86 2.81 15.98 -20.36
C ILE A 86 2.48 15.45 -21.75
N VAL A 87 1.21 15.51 -22.15
CA VAL A 87 0.77 15.01 -23.46
C VAL A 87 1.34 15.85 -24.60
N ALA A 88 1.45 17.17 -24.43
CA ALA A 88 2.07 18.07 -25.39
C ALA A 88 3.57 17.74 -25.58
N GLU A 89 4.33 17.64 -24.49
CA GLU A 89 5.76 17.30 -24.51
C GLU A 89 6.02 15.94 -25.18
N ALA A 90 5.21 14.92 -24.84
CA ALA A 90 5.30 13.60 -25.46
C ALA A 90 5.03 13.65 -26.99
N SER A 91 4.20 14.59 -27.43
CA SER A 91 3.81 14.74 -28.84
C SER A 91 4.80 15.60 -29.64
N ASP A 92 5.47 16.56 -28.99
CA ASP A 92 6.42 17.51 -29.60
C ASP A 92 7.85 16.97 -29.68
N ASN A 93 8.23 15.99 -28.85
CA ASN A 93 9.54 15.30 -28.87
C ASN A 93 9.87 14.54 -30.17
N LYS A 94 8.99 14.60 -31.19
CA LYS A 94 9.27 14.12 -32.56
C LYS A 94 10.46 14.82 -33.24
N ASN A 95 10.82 16.05 -32.82
CA ASN A 95 11.72 16.93 -33.59
C ASN A 95 13.13 17.15 -33.02
N ASN A 96 13.47 16.66 -31.82
CA ASN A 96 14.77 16.93 -31.19
C ASN A 96 15.45 15.63 -30.76
N HIS A 97 16.33 15.04 -31.60
CA HIS A 97 17.59 14.32 -31.28
C HIS A 97 17.96 13.27 -32.34
N ASN A 98 19.22 13.28 -32.76
CA ASN A 98 19.84 12.42 -33.79
C ASN A 98 20.13 10.98 -33.30
N ASN A 99 19.12 10.16 -33.03
CA ASN A 99 19.37 8.71 -32.90
C ASN A 99 18.20 7.83 -33.35
N THR A 100 18.56 6.68 -33.91
CA THR A 100 17.78 5.83 -34.84
C THR A 100 16.83 4.82 -34.18
N ASN A 101 15.70 4.57 -34.85
CA ASN A 101 14.89 3.33 -34.91
C ASN A 101 13.62 3.09 -34.05
N ASN A 102 13.23 3.89 -33.05
CA ASN A 102 11.98 3.62 -32.27
C ASN A 102 11.09 4.86 -31.98
N LYS A 103 11.02 5.84 -32.89
CA LYS A 103 10.43 7.18 -32.58
C LYS A 103 8.90 7.32 -32.67
N GLU A 104 8.18 6.43 -33.35
CA GLU A 104 6.71 6.50 -33.41
C GLU A 104 6.03 5.98 -32.12
N ASP A 105 6.76 5.25 -31.28
CA ASP A 105 6.23 4.50 -30.13
C ASP A 105 6.01 5.33 -28.84
N GLU A 106 6.38 6.61 -28.82
CA GLU A 106 6.27 7.49 -27.63
C GLU A 106 5.24 8.62 -27.75
N SER A 107 4.74 8.91 -28.95
CA SER A 107 3.71 9.95 -29.18
C SER A 107 2.36 9.48 -28.65
N ILE A 108 1.77 10.20 -27.71
CA ILE A 108 0.43 9.92 -27.17
C ILE A 108 -0.66 10.33 -28.17
N GLU A 109 -0.57 11.54 -28.75
CA GLU A 109 -1.52 11.99 -29.77
C GLU A 109 -1.44 11.15 -31.04
N THR A 110 -2.59 10.97 -31.69
CA THR A 110 -2.75 10.22 -32.93
C THR A 110 -3.12 11.16 -34.09
N THR A 111 -3.26 10.61 -35.29
CA THR A 111 -3.67 11.39 -36.48
C THR A 111 -4.96 12.17 -36.25
N TYR A 112 -5.94 11.53 -35.60
CA TYR A 112 -7.27 12.09 -35.41
C TYR A 112 -7.54 12.55 -33.99
N VAL A 113 -6.80 12.08 -32.98
CA VAL A 113 -7.06 12.42 -31.58
C VAL A 113 -5.97 13.32 -31.03
N LYS A 114 -6.37 14.48 -30.53
CA LYS A 114 -5.49 15.53 -30.00
C LYS A 114 -5.95 16.00 -28.62
N VAL A 115 -5.09 16.72 -27.92
CA VAL A 115 -5.42 17.45 -26.69
C VAL A 115 -5.18 18.96 -26.88
N PRO A 116 -6.02 19.83 -26.29
CA PRO A 116 -5.79 21.27 -26.33
C PRO A 116 -4.42 21.64 -25.73
N ARG A 117 -3.66 22.51 -26.40
CA ARG A 117 -2.45 23.08 -25.78
C ARG A 117 -2.82 24.18 -24.79
N VAL A 118 -2.10 24.21 -23.67
CA VAL A 118 -2.18 25.31 -22.68
C VAL A 118 -1.44 26.52 -23.23
N LEU A 119 -2.12 27.66 -23.30
CA LEU A 119 -1.60 28.90 -23.88
C LEU A 119 -1.29 29.94 -22.80
N TYR A 120 -1.99 29.88 -21.66
CA TYR A 120 -1.71 30.68 -20.48
C TYR A 120 -2.17 29.91 -19.24
N TRP A 121 -1.38 29.99 -18.18
CA TRP A 121 -1.66 29.37 -16.89
C TRP A 121 -1.41 30.38 -15.78
N ASP A 122 -2.43 30.56 -14.94
CA ASP A 122 -2.32 31.29 -13.69
C ASP A 122 -2.64 30.36 -12.52
N HIS A 123 -1.57 29.95 -11.87
CA HIS A 123 -1.60 29.07 -10.70
C HIS A 123 -2.29 29.72 -9.49
N GLU A 124 -2.13 31.04 -9.27
CA GLU A 124 -2.67 31.68 -8.07
C GLU A 124 -4.19 31.76 -8.09
N ASN A 125 -4.78 31.90 -9.28
CA ASN A 125 -6.22 32.05 -9.46
C ASN A 125 -6.89 30.82 -10.08
N ASN A 126 -6.14 29.74 -10.32
CA ASN A 126 -6.61 28.51 -10.95
C ASN A 126 -7.31 28.77 -12.30
N ILE A 127 -6.64 29.51 -13.20
CA ILE A 127 -7.16 29.87 -14.52
C ILE A 127 -6.26 29.30 -15.62
N VAL A 128 -6.81 28.41 -16.44
CA VAL A 128 -6.18 27.92 -17.68
C VAL A 128 -6.82 28.60 -18.88
N VAL A 129 -6.01 29.13 -19.78
CA VAL A 129 -6.42 29.46 -21.15
C VAL A 129 -5.76 28.46 -22.08
N GLN A 130 -6.56 27.77 -22.88
CA GLN A 130 -6.12 26.72 -23.78
C GLN A 130 -6.69 26.90 -25.18
N GLU A 131 -6.17 26.10 -26.12
CA GLU A 131 -6.67 26.05 -27.48
C GLU A 131 -8.17 25.70 -27.52
N ASP A 132 -8.90 26.39 -28.42
CA ASP A 132 -10.27 26.05 -28.75
C ASP A 132 -10.27 24.95 -29.82
N ALA A 133 -11.05 23.89 -29.61
CA ALA A 133 -11.24 22.80 -30.57
C ALA A 133 -11.99 23.24 -31.85
N GLY A 134 -12.48 24.49 -31.86
CA GLY A 134 -13.12 25.13 -33.00
C GLY A 134 -14.55 25.51 -32.68
N VAL A 135 -15.00 26.66 -33.20
CA VAL A 135 -16.33 27.21 -32.91
C VAL A 135 -17.50 26.35 -33.40
N LYS A 136 -17.24 25.45 -34.35
CA LYS A 136 -18.21 24.48 -34.90
C LYS A 136 -18.08 23.08 -34.29
N SER A 137 -17.16 22.88 -33.36
CA SER A 137 -16.99 21.57 -32.71
C SER A 137 -18.20 21.23 -31.84
N THR A 138 -18.55 19.95 -31.80
CA THR A 138 -19.67 19.42 -30.99
C THR A 138 -19.18 18.25 -30.15
N HIS A 139 -19.83 17.97 -29.02
CA HIS A 139 -19.50 16.79 -28.24
C HIS A 139 -19.72 15.52 -29.06
N LEU A 140 -18.82 14.54 -28.95
CA LEU A 140 -18.94 13.26 -29.68
C LEU A 140 -20.24 12.55 -29.31
N LYS A 141 -20.67 12.64 -28.04
CA LYS A 141 -22.00 12.20 -27.59
C LYS A 141 -23.14 12.75 -28.45
N GLU A 142 -23.15 14.05 -28.70
CA GLU A 142 -24.19 14.73 -29.49
C GLU A 142 -24.06 14.36 -30.97
N PHE A 143 -22.83 14.31 -31.48
CA PHE A 143 -22.54 13.91 -32.85
C PHE A 143 -23.09 12.52 -33.16
N ILE A 144 -22.86 11.53 -32.27
CA ILE A 144 -23.36 10.17 -32.48
C ILE A 144 -24.88 10.06 -32.22
N SER A 145 -25.43 10.88 -31.33
CA SER A 145 -26.86 10.85 -30.96
C SER A 145 -27.76 11.66 -31.92
N SER A 146 -27.19 12.38 -32.89
CA SER A 146 -27.92 13.22 -33.85
C SER A 146 -28.81 12.38 -34.77
N HIS A 147 -30.13 12.65 -34.76
CA HIS A 147 -31.11 11.94 -35.57
C HIS A 147 -30.98 12.23 -37.08
N ALA A 148 -30.34 13.35 -37.45
CA ALA A 148 -30.23 13.73 -38.86
C ALA A 148 -29.13 12.95 -39.59
N HIS A 149 -28.01 12.64 -38.92
CA HIS A 149 -26.82 12.07 -39.56
C HIS A 149 -25.98 11.22 -38.58
N PRO A 150 -26.42 10.00 -38.20
CA PRO A 150 -25.59 9.09 -37.42
C PRO A 150 -24.33 8.69 -38.22
N PRO A 151 -23.20 8.40 -37.55
CA PRO A 151 -21.97 7.99 -38.24
C PRO A 151 -22.19 6.68 -39.00
N ASN A 152 -21.80 6.68 -40.28
CA ASN A 152 -21.80 5.45 -41.07
C ASN A 152 -20.77 4.44 -40.51
N PRO A 153 -20.86 3.14 -40.85
CA PRO A 153 -19.95 2.10 -40.36
C PRO A 153 -18.46 2.43 -40.50
N ARG A 154 -18.05 3.08 -41.60
CA ARG A 154 -16.66 3.47 -41.82
C ARG A 154 -16.21 4.52 -40.81
N LEU A 155 -17.03 5.54 -40.60
CA LEU A 155 -16.77 6.61 -39.65
C LEU A 155 -16.80 6.10 -38.20
N ALA A 156 -17.74 5.21 -37.89
CA ALA A 156 -17.84 4.54 -36.60
C ALA A 156 -16.56 3.76 -36.25
N LYS A 157 -16.04 2.97 -37.20
CA LYS A 157 -14.76 2.24 -37.02
C LYS A 157 -13.58 3.18 -36.82
N LEU A 158 -13.53 4.29 -37.58
CA LEU A 158 -12.51 5.32 -37.43
C LEU A 158 -12.52 5.93 -36.03
N ILE A 159 -13.71 6.32 -35.54
CA ILE A 159 -13.89 6.87 -34.19
C ILE A 159 -13.39 5.85 -33.16
N GLY A 160 -13.95 4.63 -33.17
CA GLY A 160 -13.61 3.59 -32.21
C GLY A 160 -12.11 3.30 -32.18
N SER A 161 -11.51 3.00 -33.34
CA SER A 161 -10.08 2.69 -33.43
C SER A 161 -9.18 3.83 -32.96
N SER A 162 -9.48 5.07 -33.35
CA SER A 162 -8.67 6.23 -32.97
C SER A 162 -8.70 6.49 -31.47
N LEU A 163 -9.87 6.34 -30.84
CA LEU A 163 -10.03 6.49 -29.39
C LEU A 163 -9.35 5.34 -28.61
N GLY A 164 -9.45 4.10 -29.11
CA GLY A 164 -8.82 2.94 -28.48
C GLY A 164 -7.29 3.01 -28.55
N GLU A 165 -6.76 3.49 -29.68
CA GLU A 165 -5.33 3.72 -29.85
C GLU A 165 -4.80 4.81 -28.92
N PHE A 166 -5.49 5.95 -28.83
CA PHE A 166 -5.07 7.06 -27.98
C PHE A 166 -4.94 6.64 -26.51
N ILE A 167 -5.99 6.03 -25.95
CA ILE A 167 -6.00 5.71 -24.52
C ILE A 167 -4.98 4.61 -24.19
N ALA A 168 -4.77 3.66 -25.11
CA ALA A 168 -3.70 2.69 -24.97
C ALA A 168 -2.31 3.35 -24.95
N ARG A 169 -2.06 4.34 -25.83
CA ARG A 169 -0.80 5.09 -25.84
C ARG A 169 -0.59 5.91 -24.56
N LEU A 170 -1.64 6.56 -24.05
CA LEU A 170 -1.59 7.29 -22.77
C LEU A 170 -1.17 6.36 -21.63
N HIS A 171 -1.84 5.21 -21.52
CA HIS A 171 -1.52 4.23 -20.49
C HIS A 171 -0.11 3.64 -20.66
N LEU A 172 0.32 3.31 -21.88
CA LEU A 172 1.68 2.79 -22.12
C LEU A 172 2.75 3.83 -21.78
N TYR A 173 2.47 5.11 -22.07
CA TYR A 173 3.34 6.22 -21.68
C TYR A 173 3.44 6.32 -20.15
N GLY A 174 2.30 6.30 -19.45
CA GLY A 174 2.26 6.37 -17.98
C GLY A 174 2.98 5.20 -17.30
N PHE A 175 2.96 4.00 -17.87
CA PHE A 175 3.74 2.87 -17.36
C PHE A 175 5.25 3.12 -17.47
N ARG A 176 5.71 3.64 -18.62
CA ARG A 176 7.14 3.89 -18.87
C ARG A 176 7.69 5.03 -18.03
N HIS A 177 6.88 6.05 -17.76
CA HIS A 177 7.31 7.29 -17.08
C HIS A 177 6.86 7.35 -15.61
N ARG A 178 6.49 6.21 -15.04
CA ARG A 178 5.93 6.13 -13.69
C ARG A 178 6.78 6.82 -12.63
N SER A 179 8.09 6.59 -12.63
CA SER A 179 9.00 7.17 -11.63
C SER A 179 9.10 8.70 -11.69
N GLU A 180 8.80 9.30 -12.84
CA GLU A 180 8.79 10.75 -13.01
C GLU A 180 7.43 11.35 -12.65
N LEU A 181 6.34 10.69 -13.06
CA LEU A 181 5.00 11.23 -12.95
C LEU A 181 4.30 10.90 -11.62
N TYR A 182 4.67 9.80 -10.95
CA TYR A 182 4.03 9.32 -9.72
C TYR A 182 5.05 8.95 -8.63
N PRO A 183 4.84 9.32 -7.34
CA PRO A 183 3.66 9.99 -6.78
C PRO A 183 3.67 11.53 -6.93
N GLY A 184 4.61 12.10 -7.68
CA GLY A 184 4.77 13.54 -7.83
C GLY A 184 3.66 14.22 -8.64
N LYS A 185 3.91 14.40 -9.95
CA LYS A 185 3.10 15.26 -10.83
C LYS A 185 1.63 14.84 -10.97
N MET A 186 1.31 13.55 -10.87
CA MET A 186 -0.01 12.99 -11.21
C MET A 186 -0.61 12.07 -10.13
N ALA A 187 -0.40 12.35 -8.84
CA ALA A 187 -1.09 11.61 -7.77
C ALA A 187 -2.60 11.88 -7.67
N ASN A 188 -3.02 13.15 -7.83
CA ASN A 188 -4.41 13.63 -7.79
C ASN A 188 -5.35 12.83 -6.85
N THR A 189 -5.04 12.86 -5.55
CA THR A 189 -5.74 12.09 -4.52
C THR A 189 -7.20 12.49 -4.35
N GLU A 190 -7.52 13.75 -4.63
CA GLU A 190 -8.88 14.26 -4.56
C GLU A 190 -9.75 13.69 -5.69
N ALA A 191 -9.23 13.60 -6.93
CA ALA A 191 -9.92 12.90 -8.02
C ALA A 191 -10.12 11.42 -7.71
N LEU A 192 -9.15 10.74 -7.09
CA LEU A 192 -9.30 9.35 -6.64
C LEU A 192 -10.47 9.20 -5.65
N GLY A 193 -10.50 10.05 -4.61
CA GLY A 193 -11.56 10.02 -3.59
C GLY A 193 -12.94 10.33 -4.18
N LEU A 194 -13.03 11.32 -5.06
CA LEU A 194 -14.27 11.65 -5.75
C LEU A 194 -14.74 10.50 -6.65
N SER A 195 -13.84 9.91 -7.44
CA SER A 195 -14.16 8.76 -8.29
C SER A 195 -14.59 7.53 -7.48
N ARG A 196 -13.99 7.26 -6.31
CA ARG A 196 -14.46 6.20 -5.39
C ARG A 196 -15.91 6.43 -4.97
N LEU A 197 -16.21 7.64 -4.52
CA LEU A 197 -17.53 8.03 -4.04
C LEU A 197 -18.58 7.90 -5.15
N ILE A 198 -18.29 8.37 -6.36
CA ILE A 198 -19.29 8.44 -7.44
C ILE A 198 -19.37 7.17 -8.28
N LEU A 199 -18.26 6.43 -8.45
CA LEU A 199 -18.18 5.27 -9.36
C LEU A 199 -18.29 3.93 -8.66
N TYR A 200 -18.13 3.83 -7.34
CA TYR A 200 -18.18 2.54 -6.64
C TYR A 200 -19.11 2.55 -5.43
N ASP A 201 -19.05 3.57 -4.58
CA ASP A 201 -19.84 3.61 -3.34
C ASP A 201 -21.35 3.79 -3.60
N GLN A 202 -21.72 4.09 -4.84
CA GLN A 202 -23.12 4.16 -5.28
C GLN A 202 -23.72 2.80 -5.62
N PHE A 203 -22.93 1.74 -5.83
CA PHE A 203 -23.45 0.44 -6.27
C PHE A 203 -24.53 -0.12 -5.33
N PRO A 204 -24.31 -0.16 -4.00
CA PRO A 204 -25.32 -0.73 -3.10
C PRO A 204 -26.60 0.09 -3.10
N LYS A 205 -26.48 1.43 -3.21
CA LYS A 205 -27.62 2.34 -3.25
C LYS A 205 -28.45 2.13 -4.53
N ALA A 206 -27.79 2.02 -5.68
CA ALA A 206 -28.43 1.78 -6.96
C ALA A 206 -29.12 0.40 -7.00
N ALA A 207 -28.43 -0.64 -6.50
CA ALA A 207 -28.98 -1.98 -6.44
C ALA A 207 -30.20 -2.06 -5.49
N ASN A 208 -30.12 -1.47 -4.29
CA ASN A 208 -31.26 -1.41 -3.37
C ASN A 208 -32.46 -0.67 -4.01
N LYS A 209 -32.21 0.44 -4.72
CA LYS A 209 -33.29 1.23 -5.32
C LYS A 209 -34.10 0.45 -6.36
N TYR A 210 -33.44 -0.35 -7.21
CA TYR A 210 -34.10 -0.95 -8.38
C TYR A 210 -34.23 -2.48 -8.34
N MET A 211 -33.56 -3.16 -7.40
CA MET A 211 -33.45 -4.63 -7.40
C MET A 211 -33.92 -5.32 -6.12
N GLU A 212 -34.40 -4.60 -5.09
CA GLU A 212 -34.75 -5.21 -3.79
C GLU A 212 -35.71 -6.42 -3.93
N ASP A 213 -36.66 -6.36 -4.87
CA ASP A 213 -37.64 -7.43 -5.12
C ASP A 213 -37.21 -8.46 -6.19
N GLN A 214 -35.95 -8.45 -6.63
CA GLN A 214 -35.49 -9.25 -7.78
C GLN A 214 -34.78 -10.54 -7.33
N PRO A 215 -35.17 -11.74 -7.82
CA PRO A 215 -34.52 -13.01 -7.45
C PRO A 215 -33.02 -13.09 -7.75
N GLN A 216 -32.57 -12.32 -8.75
CA GLN A 216 -31.17 -12.22 -9.17
C GLN A 216 -30.34 -11.24 -8.35
N PHE A 217 -30.94 -10.58 -7.34
CA PHE A 217 -30.26 -9.63 -6.46
C PHE A 217 -29.34 -10.35 -5.48
N ASP A 218 -28.08 -10.50 -5.90
CA ASP A 218 -26.99 -10.96 -5.04
C ASP A 218 -26.32 -9.74 -4.40
N ARG A 219 -26.96 -9.22 -3.34
CA ARG A 219 -26.50 -8.01 -2.64
C ARG A 219 -25.05 -8.13 -2.17
N ASP A 220 -24.68 -9.30 -1.68
CA ASP A 220 -23.33 -9.57 -1.17
C ASP A 220 -22.30 -9.41 -2.29
N VAL A 221 -22.58 -9.92 -3.49
CA VAL A 221 -21.68 -9.76 -4.64
C VAL A 221 -21.57 -8.30 -5.09
N ILE A 222 -22.66 -7.54 -5.08
CA ILE A 222 -22.62 -6.10 -5.43
C ILE A 222 -21.81 -5.32 -4.40
N ASP A 223 -22.01 -5.56 -3.11
CA ASP A 223 -21.27 -4.91 -2.02
C ASP A 223 -19.77 -5.29 -2.08
N LEU A 224 -19.46 -6.55 -2.34
CA LEU A 224 -18.09 -7.02 -2.52
C LEU A 224 -17.42 -6.41 -3.75
N ALA A 225 -18.12 -6.32 -4.88
CA ALA A 225 -17.59 -5.73 -6.10
C ALA A 225 -17.41 -4.21 -6.00
N SER A 226 -18.35 -3.52 -5.36
CA SER A 226 -18.25 -2.11 -4.99
C SER A 226 -17.00 -1.86 -4.16
N LYS A 227 -16.82 -2.64 -3.09
CA LYS A 227 -15.67 -2.54 -2.22
C LYS A 227 -14.38 -2.84 -2.98
N TRP A 228 -14.27 -4.02 -3.59
CA TRP A 228 -13.09 -4.46 -4.33
C TRP A 228 -12.67 -3.49 -5.42
N GLY A 229 -13.60 -3.05 -6.27
CA GLY A 229 -13.29 -2.17 -7.40
C GLY A 229 -12.83 -0.79 -6.94
N GLY A 230 -13.49 -0.21 -5.94
CA GLY A 230 -13.05 1.08 -5.42
C GLY A 230 -11.79 1.00 -4.56
N ASP A 231 -11.49 -0.14 -3.94
CA ASP A 231 -10.21 -0.34 -3.25
C ASP A 231 -9.07 -0.45 -4.26
N ARG A 232 -9.29 -1.10 -5.41
CA ARG A 232 -8.35 -1.08 -6.53
C ARG A 232 -8.12 0.35 -7.02
N LEU A 233 -9.18 1.13 -7.21
CA LEU A 233 -9.05 2.54 -7.62
C LEU A 233 -8.14 3.32 -6.66
N MET A 234 -8.33 3.16 -5.35
CA MET A 234 -7.60 3.95 -4.36
C MET A 234 -6.16 3.46 -4.12
N ASN A 235 -5.88 2.18 -4.32
CA ASN A 235 -4.63 1.55 -3.84
C ASN A 235 -3.73 0.99 -4.95
N GLU A 236 -4.21 0.92 -6.19
CA GLU A 236 -3.44 0.41 -7.34
C GLU A 236 -3.19 1.53 -8.36
N PRO A 237 -2.32 2.50 -8.05
CA PRO A 237 -1.92 3.50 -9.04
C PRO A 237 -1.12 2.76 -10.10
N GLU A 238 -1.67 2.38 -11.25
CA GLU A 238 -0.97 1.56 -12.26
C GLU A 238 -0.32 2.42 -13.33
N THR A 239 -1.13 3.27 -13.96
CA THR A 239 -0.70 4.14 -15.06
C THR A 239 -1.43 5.47 -15.05
N LEU A 240 -0.94 6.42 -15.84
CA LEU A 240 -1.63 7.68 -16.12
C LEU A 240 -2.95 7.39 -16.85
N ALA A 241 -4.04 7.54 -16.13
CA ALA A 241 -5.40 7.39 -16.62
C ALA A 241 -6.02 8.78 -16.91
N HIS A 242 -6.91 8.83 -17.89
CA HIS A 242 -7.75 10.02 -18.12
C HIS A 242 -8.70 10.21 -16.93
N GLY A 243 -9.30 9.12 -16.45
CA GLY A 243 -10.06 9.07 -15.20
C GLY A 243 -11.55 9.43 -15.32
N ASP A 244 -11.99 9.82 -16.52
CA ASP A 244 -13.39 10.03 -16.94
C ASP A 244 -13.49 9.92 -18.48
N TYR A 245 -13.15 8.74 -19.01
CA TYR A 245 -12.98 8.53 -20.45
C TYR A 245 -14.28 8.12 -21.16
N TRP A 246 -15.11 9.10 -21.54
CA TRP A 246 -16.43 8.86 -22.16
C TRP A 246 -16.80 9.87 -23.26
N PRO A 247 -17.73 9.54 -24.20
CA PRO A 247 -18.04 10.35 -25.38
C PRO A 247 -18.41 11.83 -25.14
N GLY A 248 -18.81 12.20 -23.92
CA GLY A 248 -19.05 13.61 -23.55
C GLY A 248 -17.77 14.44 -23.47
N ASN A 249 -16.62 13.84 -23.20
CA ASN A 249 -15.35 14.54 -23.03
C ASN A 249 -14.53 14.67 -24.34
N PHE A 250 -15.17 14.43 -25.48
CA PHE A 250 -14.55 14.58 -26.81
C PHE A 250 -15.28 15.64 -27.62
N LEU A 251 -14.56 16.61 -28.15
CA LEU A 251 -15.08 17.59 -29.11
C LEU A 251 -14.66 17.18 -30.53
N VAL A 252 -15.61 17.04 -31.42
CA VAL A 252 -15.39 16.60 -32.81
C VAL A 252 -15.42 17.82 -33.73
N ASP A 253 -14.33 18.05 -34.45
CA ASP A 253 -14.27 19.01 -35.56
C ASP A 253 -14.49 18.26 -36.88
N THR A 254 -15.55 18.63 -37.59
CA THR A 254 -15.98 17.97 -38.83
C THR A 254 -15.85 18.87 -40.05
N SER A 255 -15.74 18.23 -41.22
CA SER A 255 -15.94 18.88 -42.52
C SER A 255 -16.95 18.11 -43.36
N THR A 256 -17.74 18.85 -44.12
CA THR A 256 -18.63 18.29 -45.15
C THR A 256 -17.88 18.27 -46.47
N GLY A 257 -17.71 17.09 -47.05
CA GLY A 257 -17.10 16.90 -48.38
C GLY A 257 -18.12 17.02 -49.52
N GLU A 258 -17.68 16.71 -50.74
CA GLU A 258 -18.59 16.56 -51.89
C GLU A 258 -19.60 15.43 -51.63
N GLY A 259 -20.89 15.69 -51.83
CA GLY A 259 -21.97 14.71 -51.62
C GLY A 259 -22.49 14.60 -50.18
N ASP A 260 -22.33 15.65 -49.36
CA ASP A 260 -22.76 15.72 -47.96
C ASP A 260 -22.12 14.68 -47.01
N GLU A 261 -20.99 14.07 -47.43
CA GLU A 261 -20.25 13.12 -46.59
C GLU A 261 -19.53 13.85 -45.45
N ILE A 262 -19.83 13.46 -44.20
CA ILE A 262 -19.20 14.01 -43.01
C ILE A 262 -17.85 13.32 -42.78
N THR A 263 -16.79 14.13 -42.63
CA THR A 263 -15.44 13.69 -42.30
C THR A 263 -15.00 14.30 -40.98
N ILE A 264 -14.19 13.56 -40.20
CA ILE A 264 -13.59 14.07 -38.97
C ILE A 264 -12.20 14.61 -39.30
N LYS A 265 -11.96 15.88 -38.97
CA LYS A 265 -10.61 16.47 -39.01
C LYS A 265 -9.85 16.03 -37.78
N HIS A 266 -10.37 16.38 -36.61
CA HIS A 266 -9.79 16.05 -35.31
C HIS A 266 -10.88 15.82 -34.26
N MET A 267 -10.58 14.97 -33.29
CA MET A 267 -11.29 14.80 -32.04
C MET A 267 -10.38 15.32 -30.93
N TYR A 268 -10.83 16.32 -30.20
CA TYR A 268 -10.12 16.88 -29.06
C TYR A 268 -10.63 16.27 -27.78
N ILE A 269 -9.74 15.66 -27.01
CA ILE A 269 -10.05 15.18 -25.66
C ILE A 269 -9.92 16.35 -24.71
N VAL A 270 -10.99 16.61 -23.98
CA VAL A 270 -11.09 17.72 -23.03
C VAL A 270 -11.47 17.18 -21.65
N ASP A 271 -11.36 18.05 -20.64
CA ASP A 271 -11.77 17.75 -19.27
C ASP A 271 -10.87 16.73 -18.56
N TRP A 272 -9.62 17.17 -18.37
CA TRP A 272 -8.55 16.36 -17.82
C TRP A 272 -8.38 16.50 -16.30
N GLU A 273 -9.31 17.18 -15.62
CA GLU A 273 -9.23 17.49 -14.19
C GLU A 273 -9.26 16.23 -13.29
N MET A 274 -9.80 15.12 -13.82
CA MET A 274 -9.86 13.82 -13.14
C MET A 274 -8.64 12.92 -13.43
N SER A 275 -7.68 13.39 -14.23
CA SER A 275 -6.51 12.59 -14.60
C SER A 275 -5.59 12.32 -13.41
N ARG A 276 -5.11 11.08 -13.33
CA ARG A 276 -4.45 10.52 -12.14
C ARG A 276 -3.77 9.19 -12.46
N TYR A 277 -2.91 8.71 -11.57
CA TYR A 277 -2.49 7.31 -11.63
C TYR A 277 -3.55 6.38 -11.06
N ALA A 278 -4.08 5.47 -11.88
CA ALA A 278 -5.13 4.51 -11.51
C ALA A 278 -5.05 3.23 -12.37
N PRO A 279 -5.83 2.18 -12.07
CA PRO A 279 -5.90 1.00 -12.92
C PRO A 279 -6.41 1.33 -14.32
N ALA A 280 -5.64 0.95 -15.35
CA ALA A 280 -5.96 1.23 -16.75
C ALA A 280 -7.33 0.68 -17.18
N ALA A 281 -7.71 -0.45 -16.58
CA ALA A 281 -8.98 -1.11 -16.84
C ALA A 281 -10.21 -0.27 -16.48
N MET A 282 -10.07 0.81 -15.71
CA MET A 282 -11.19 1.68 -15.36
C MET A 282 -11.60 2.60 -16.52
N ASP A 283 -10.65 3.23 -17.23
CA ASP A 283 -10.96 4.00 -18.44
C ASP A 283 -11.58 3.09 -19.52
N LEU A 284 -11.11 1.84 -19.60
CA LEU A 284 -11.70 0.81 -20.45
C LEU A 284 -13.15 0.48 -20.05
N GLY A 285 -13.40 0.21 -18.77
CA GLY A 285 -14.73 -0.12 -18.26
C GLY A 285 -15.73 1.03 -18.38
N GLN A 286 -15.27 2.27 -18.16
CA GLN A 286 -16.05 3.49 -18.32
C GLN A 286 -16.54 3.65 -19.76
N PHE A 287 -15.60 3.58 -20.72
CA PHE A 287 -15.95 3.70 -22.14
C PHE A 287 -16.87 2.56 -22.60
N MET A 288 -16.65 1.33 -22.12
CA MET A 288 -17.51 0.18 -22.42
C MET A 288 -18.96 0.43 -21.98
N ALA A 289 -19.19 0.95 -20.78
CA ALA A 289 -20.54 1.21 -20.28
C ALA A 289 -21.25 2.31 -21.09
N GLU A 290 -20.50 3.33 -21.49
CA GLU A 290 -21.00 4.46 -22.27
C GLU A 290 -21.34 4.05 -23.70
N ALA A 291 -20.46 3.29 -24.35
CA ALA A 291 -20.69 2.73 -25.68
C ALA A 291 -21.87 1.74 -25.68
N PHE A 292 -22.00 0.93 -24.62
CA PHE A 292 -23.14 0.03 -24.43
C PHE A 292 -24.45 0.82 -24.33
N SER A 293 -24.47 1.87 -23.49
CA SER A 293 -25.66 2.70 -23.27
C SER A 293 -26.09 3.42 -24.54
N LEU A 294 -25.12 3.95 -25.28
CA LEU A 294 -25.33 4.52 -26.61
C LEU A 294 -25.96 3.50 -27.56
N ASN A 295 -25.38 2.31 -27.68
CA ASN A 295 -25.88 1.27 -28.59
C ASN A 295 -27.30 0.81 -28.23
N LYS A 296 -27.60 0.76 -26.94
CA LYS A 296 -28.89 0.29 -26.41
C LYS A 296 -30.01 1.35 -26.51
N TYR A 297 -29.71 2.62 -26.23
CA TYR A 297 -30.75 3.65 -26.03
C TYR A 297 -30.73 4.79 -27.06
N ARG A 298 -29.72 4.85 -27.93
CA ARG A 298 -29.59 5.84 -29.01
C ARG A 298 -29.56 5.13 -30.36
N HIS A 299 -28.76 5.62 -31.30
CA HIS A 299 -28.57 5.01 -32.60
C HIS A 299 -27.55 3.88 -32.47
N PRO A 300 -27.93 2.60 -32.68
CA PRO A 300 -27.01 1.48 -32.57
C PRO A 300 -25.81 1.65 -33.50
N CYS A 301 -24.61 1.55 -32.94
CA CYS A 301 -23.35 1.78 -33.63
C CYS A 301 -22.25 0.86 -33.06
N GLU A 302 -22.47 -0.45 -33.20
CA GLU A 302 -21.61 -1.50 -32.62
C GLU A 302 -20.16 -1.42 -33.08
N ASP A 303 -19.92 -0.85 -34.27
CA ASP A 303 -18.60 -0.66 -34.86
C ASP A 303 -17.67 0.24 -34.02
N ILE A 304 -18.22 1.20 -33.26
CA ILE A 304 -17.42 2.07 -32.38
C ILE A 304 -16.80 1.24 -31.25
N MET A 305 -17.63 0.53 -30.48
CA MET A 305 -17.17 -0.28 -29.35
C MET A 305 -16.24 -1.41 -29.83
N THR A 306 -16.62 -2.08 -30.91
CA THR A 306 -15.83 -3.20 -31.44
C THR A 306 -14.45 -2.73 -31.89
N SER A 307 -14.36 -1.65 -32.69
CA SER A 307 -13.09 -1.13 -33.19
C SER A 307 -12.22 -0.51 -32.09
N PHE A 308 -12.85 0.08 -31.07
CA PHE A 308 -12.17 0.57 -29.87
C PHE A 308 -11.45 -0.56 -29.14
N LEU A 309 -12.18 -1.62 -28.80
CA LEU A 309 -11.63 -2.77 -28.07
C LEU A 309 -10.58 -3.53 -28.89
N GLU A 310 -10.81 -3.70 -30.19
CA GLU A 310 -9.81 -4.27 -31.10
C GLU A 310 -8.48 -3.54 -31.04
N THR A 311 -8.53 -2.21 -31.15
CA THR A 311 -7.32 -1.40 -31.23
C THR A 311 -6.65 -1.29 -29.87
N TYR A 312 -7.43 -1.12 -28.80
CA TYR A 312 -6.92 -1.13 -27.43
C TYR A 312 -6.23 -2.44 -27.08
N CYS A 313 -6.89 -3.58 -27.28
CA CYS A 313 -6.32 -4.91 -27.00
C CYS A 313 -5.08 -5.19 -27.86
N LYS A 314 -5.08 -4.77 -29.13
CA LYS A 314 -3.91 -4.90 -30.02
C LYS A 314 -2.71 -4.09 -29.50
N ALA A 315 -2.94 -2.87 -29.04
CA ALA A 315 -1.88 -2.01 -28.49
C ALA A 315 -1.37 -2.51 -27.13
N TYR A 316 -2.25 -2.99 -26.26
CA TYR A 316 -1.89 -3.52 -24.95
C TYR A 316 -1.18 -4.88 -25.01
N GLY A 317 -1.60 -5.75 -25.93
CA GLY A 317 -1.05 -7.08 -26.11
C GLY A 317 -1.13 -7.95 -24.86
N ASP A 318 -0.05 -8.69 -24.57
CA ASP A 318 0.04 -9.63 -23.45
C ASP A 318 0.04 -8.96 -22.06
N ARG A 319 0.01 -7.62 -21.98
CA ARG A 319 -0.10 -6.88 -20.71
C ARG A 319 -1.49 -6.96 -20.09
N LEU A 320 -2.53 -7.31 -20.87
CA LEU A 320 -3.88 -7.47 -20.35
C LEU A 320 -3.99 -8.75 -19.53
N THR A 321 -4.28 -8.59 -18.24
CA THR A 321 -4.50 -9.70 -17.31
C THR A 321 -5.98 -10.03 -17.15
N THR A 322 -6.28 -11.19 -16.55
CA THR A 322 -7.66 -11.51 -16.14
C THR A 322 -8.19 -10.56 -15.07
N THR A 323 -7.31 -10.01 -14.24
CA THR A 323 -7.67 -9.01 -13.24
C THR A 323 -8.10 -7.70 -13.90
N ASP A 324 -7.42 -7.29 -14.98
CA ASP A 324 -7.81 -6.12 -15.77
C ASP A 324 -9.18 -6.31 -16.41
N LEU A 325 -9.40 -7.47 -17.02
CA LEU A 325 -10.70 -7.83 -17.60
C LEU A 325 -11.81 -7.82 -16.52
N LYS A 326 -11.56 -8.41 -15.35
CA LYS A 326 -12.50 -8.38 -14.21
C LYS A 326 -12.77 -6.95 -13.75
N THR A 327 -11.74 -6.11 -13.66
CA THR A 327 -11.86 -4.70 -13.28
C THR A 327 -12.72 -3.95 -14.28
N ALA A 328 -12.45 -4.09 -15.58
CA ALA A 328 -13.18 -3.38 -16.63
C ALA A 328 -14.66 -3.78 -16.66
N VAL A 329 -14.97 -5.07 -16.53
CA VAL A 329 -16.37 -5.55 -16.56
C VAL A 329 -17.13 -5.17 -15.29
N ILE A 330 -16.50 -5.24 -14.10
CA ILE A 330 -17.13 -4.76 -12.86
C ILE A 330 -17.36 -3.25 -12.91
N HIS A 331 -16.38 -2.48 -13.38
CA HIS A 331 -16.52 -1.03 -13.55
C HIS A 331 -17.64 -0.71 -14.54
N CYS A 332 -17.68 -1.42 -15.68
CA CYS A 332 -18.74 -1.27 -16.68
C CYS A 332 -20.12 -1.56 -16.07
N GLY A 333 -20.31 -2.72 -15.43
CA GLY A 333 -21.58 -3.07 -14.80
C GLY A 333 -21.99 -2.10 -13.69
N GLY A 334 -21.01 -1.62 -12.94
CA GLY A 334 -21.15 -0.57 -11.96
C GLY A 334 -21.69 0.74 -12.53
N HIS A 335 -21.07 1.23 -13.60
CA HIS A 335 -21.48 2.46 -14.29
C HIS A 335 -22.87 2.33 -14.92
N LEU A 336 -23.16 1.17 -15.54
CA LEU A 336 -24.49 0.85 -16.05
C LEU A 336 -25.57 0.93 -14.96
N MET A 337 -25.26 0.43 -13.77
CA MET A 337 -26.18 0.41 -12.65
C MET A 337 -26.31 1.76 -11.94
N ALA A 338 -25.20 2.38 -11.58
CA ALA A 338 -25.18 3.53 -10.66
C ALA A 338 -25.24 4.88 -11.37
N TRP A 339 -24.76 4.97 -12.61
CA TRP A 339 -24.60 6.25 -13.30
C TRP A 339 -25.46 6.39 -14.54
N THR A 340 -25.56 5.36 -15.37
CA THR A 340 -26.31 5.43 -16.64
C THR A 340 -27.72 6.01 -16.50
N PRO A 341 -28.51 5.71 -15.43
CA PRO A 341 -29.80 6.36 -15.21
C PRO A 341 -29.78 7.90 -15.17
N TYR A 342 -28.64 8.52 -14.89
CA TYR A 342 -28.46 9.97 -14.74
C TYR A 342 -27.61 10.61 -15.84
N THR A 343 -27.07 9.83 -16.77
CA THR A 343 -26.20 10.33 -17.87
C THR A 343 -26.96 10.96 -19.03
N GLY A 344 -28.30 10.92 -19.05
CA GLY A 344 -29.11 11.46 -20.14
C GLY A 344 -29.08 10.61 -21.42
N TRP A 345 -28.84 9.30 -21.29
CA TRP A 345 -28.97 8.32 -22.39
C TRP A 345 -30.41 7.89 -22.66
N PHE A 346 -31.38 8.25 -21.83
CA PHE A 346 -32.79 8.00 -22.07
C PHE A 346 -33.40 9.16 -22.87
N LYS A 347 -34.32 8.89 -23.79
CA LYS A 347 -35.09 9.90 -24.53
C LYS A 347 -36.09 10.55 -23.59
N GLU A 348 -36.54 11.77 -23.90
CA GLU A 348 -37.51 12.50 -23.07
C GLU A 348 -38.82 11.74 -22.88
N ASP A 349 -39.28 11.02 -23.91
CA ASP A 349 -40.53 10.23 -23.88
C ASP A 349 -40.37 8.82 -23.29
N ASP A 350 -39.18 8.45 -22.80
CA ASP A 350 -38.96 7.13 -22.21
C ASP A 350 -39.56 7.02 -20.80
N ASP A 351 -40.07 5.84 -20.45
CA ASP A 351 -40.29 5.48 -19.04
C ASP A 351 -38.93 5.35 -18.33
N HIS A 352 -38.52 6.44 -17.69
CA HIS A 352 -37.21 6.57 -17.05
C HIS A 352 -36.98 5.48 -15.99
N ASP A 353 -37.97 5.23 -15.14
CA ASP A 353 -37.85 4.29 -14.02
C ASP A 353 -37.78 2.84 -14.54
N ALA A 354 -38.56 2.49 -15.56
CA ALA A 354 -38.47 1.19 -16.21
C ALA A 354 -37.10 0.96 -16.87
N LYS A 355 -36.56 1.96 -17.58
CA LYS A 355 -35.23 1.87 -18.19
C LYS A 355 -34.10 1.86 -17.16
N ALA A 356 -34.21 2.65 -16.10
CA ALA A 356 -33.26 2.65 -14.99
C ALA A 356 -33.20 1.29 -14.30
N LYS A 357 -34.36 0.65 -14.10
CA LYS A 357 -34.44 -0.72 -13.56
C LYS A 357 -33.83 -1.75 -14.51
N GLU A 358 -34.13 -1.68 -15.80
CA GLU A 358 -33.56 -2.57 -16.81
C GLU A 358 -32.03 -2.50 -16.84
N ILE A 359 -31.46 -1.29 -16.94
CA ILE A 359 -30.01 -1.13 -17.05
C ILE A 359 -29.28 -1.51 -15.77
N THR A 360 -29.92 -1.29 -14.61
CA THR A 360 -29.41 -1.72 -13.31
C THR A 360 -29.33 -3.23 -13.21
N LEU A 361 -30.35 -3.95 -13.68
CA LEU A 361 -30.33 -5.42 -13.72
C LEU A 361 -29.23 -5.95 -14.62
N ILE A 362 -29.02 -5.34 -15.79
CA ILE A 362 -27.93 -5.69 -16.70
C ILE A 362 -26.59 -5.45 -16.01
N GLY A 363 -26.39 -4.26 -15.44
CA GLY A 363 -25.14 -3.90 -14.75
C GLY A 363 -24.79 -4.85 -13.60
N ALA A 364 -25.79 -5.23 -12.80
CA ALA A 364 -25.62 -6.19 -11.72
C ALA A 364 -25.25 -7.60 -12.22
N GLU A 365 -25.84 -8.06 -13.33
CA GLU A 365 -25.48 -9.35 -13.92
C GLU A 365 -24.04 -9.34 -14.44
N PHE A 366 -23.58 -8.22 -15.03
CA PHE A 366 -22.19 -8.04 -15.45
C PHE A 366 -21.22 -8.15 -14.26
N ILE A 367 -21.54 -7.47 -13.16
CA ILE A 367 -20.76 -7.55 -11.92
C ILE A 367 -20.72 -8.99 -11.42
N LYS A 368 -21.88 -9.65 -11.33
CA LYS A 368 -21.98 -11.03 -10.84
C LYS A 368 -21.15 -12.00 -11.65
N ARG A 369 -21.28 -11.94 -12.97
CA ARG A 369 -20.57 -12.84 -13.90
C ARG A 369 -19.07 -12.60 -13.89
N ALA A 370 -18.64 -11.34 -13.82
CA ALA A 370 -17.23 -11.02 -13.64
C ALA A 370 -16.70 -11.46 -12.26
N TRP A 371 -17.53 -11.37 -11.22
CA TRP A 371 -17.16 -11.77 -9.85
C TRP A 371 -16.77 -13.24 -9.76
N ILE A 372 -17.59 -14.11 -10.37
CA ILE A 372 -17.37 -15.56 -10.46
C ILE A 372 -16.55 -15.99 -11.69
N GLU A 373 -16.06 -15.04 -12.49
CA GLU A 373 -15.24 -15.26 -13.67
C GLU A 373 -15.90 -16.14 -14.75
N ASP A 374 -17.21 -15.97 -14.95
CA ASP A 374 -17.99 -16.63 -16.01
C ASP A 374 -17.77 -15.94 -17.37
N TRP A 375 -16.55 -16.08 -17.89
CA TRP A 375 -16.15 -15.51 -19.18
C TRP A 375 -16.87 -16.16 -20.37
N ALA A 376 -17.45 -17.35 -20.20
CA ALA A 376 -18.24 -17.99 -21.25
C ALA A 376 -19.56 -17.24 -21.45
N TRP A 377 -20.23 -16.89 -20.35
CA TRP A 377 -21.44 -16.08 -20.40
C TRP A 377 -21.16 -14.68 -20.95
N ILE A 378 -20.13 -13.99 -20.46
CA ILE A 378 -19.79 -12.62 -20.90
C ILE A 378 -19.51 -12.57 -22.42
N ARG A 379 -18.94 -13.65 -22.99
CA ARG A 379 -18.71 -13.78 -24.44
C ARG A 379 -19.97 -14.04 -25.25
N GLN A 380 -20.97 -14.68 -24.65
CA GLN A 380 -22.22 -15.05 -25.33
C GLN A 380 -23.29 -13.97 -25.21
N GLU A 381 -23.14 -13.03 -24.27
CA GLU A 381 -24.08 -11.93 -24.09
C GLU A 381 -24.20 -11.09 -25.37
N THR A 382 -25.41 -11.01 -25.88
CA THR A 382 -25.74 -10.50 -27.23
C THR A 382 -25.29 -9.07 -27.45
N ALA A 383 -25.31 -8.24 -26.41
CA ALA A 383 -24.90 -6.83 -26.47
C ALA A 383 -23.37 -6.61 -26.42
N PHE A 384 -22.59 -7.65 -26.11
CA PHE A 384 -21.12 -7.62 -26.12
C PHE A 384 -20.49 -8.67 -27.03
N ARG A 385 -21.27 -9.51 -27.71
CA ARG A 385 -20.82 -10.76 -28.35
C ARG A 385 -19.51 -10.63 -29.14
N ASP A 386 -19.41 -9.63 -30.00
CA ASP A 386 -18.26 -9.46 -30.89
C ASP A 386 -17.11 -8.65 -30.23
N ALA A 387 -17.42 -7.86 -29.20
CA ALA A 387 -16.52 -7.04 -28.40
C ALA A 387 -15.85 -7.82 -27.25
N ALA A 388 -16.63 -8.55 -26.45
CA ALA A 388 -16.17 -9.41 -25.35
C ALA A 388 -15.37 -10.61 -25.85
N ALA A 389 -15.71 -11.19 -27.00
CA ALA A 389 -14.89 -12.25 -27.62
C ALA A 389 -13.44 -11.77 -27.86
N ARG A 390 -13.25 -10.49 -28.20
CA ARG A 390 -11.95 -9.90 -28.51
C ARG A 390 -11.20 -9.40 -27.28
N LEU A 391 -11.89 -9.08 -26.19
CA LEU A 391 -11.30 -8.78 -24.87
C LEU A 391 -10.81 -10.05 -24.15
N VAL A 392 -11.58 -11.15 -24.25
CA VAL A 392 -11.31 -12.41 -23.55
C VAL A 392 -10.27 -13.28 -24.26
N ALA A 393 -10.25 -13.31 -25.60
CA ALA A 393 -9.36 -14.22 -26.34
C ALA A 393 -7.84 -13.97 -26.12
N PRO A 394 -7.32 -12.73 -26.06
CA PRO A 394 -5.90 -12.47 -25.78
C PRO A 394 -5.52 -12.80 -24.33
N ALA A 395 -6.33 -12.37 -23.35
CA ALA A 395 -6.08 -12.59 -21.93
C ALA A 395 -6.11 -14.09 -21.53
N VAL A 396 -7.04 -14.86 -22.09
CA VAL A 396 -7.11 -16.32 -21.88
C VAL A 396 -5.97 -17.05 -22.62
N SER A 397 -5.53 -16.53 -23.77
CA SER A 397 -4.39 -17.09 -24.52
C SER A 397 -3.05 -16.87 -23.80
N SER A 398 -2.90 -15.75 -23.07
CA SER A 398 -1.76 -15.50 -22.15
C SER A 398 -1.71 -16.53 -21.01
N LEU A 399 -2.88 -16.85 -20.42
CA LEU A 399 -3.05 -17.89 -19.39
C LEU A 399 -2.70 -19.31 -19.85
N LEU A 400 -2.95 -19.63 -21.12
CA LEU A 400 -2.60 -20.92 -21.71
C LEU A 400 -1.09 -21.01 -22.05
N ARG A 401 -0.44 -19.88 -22.34
CA ARG A 401 1.02 -19.82 -22.56
C ARG A 401 1.82 -19.88 -21.25
N SER A 402 1.34 -19.26 -20.16
CA SER A 402 2.06 -19.26 -18.88
C SER A 402 2.01 -20.58 -18.11
N ARG A 403 1.11 -21.50 -18.47
CA ARG A 403 1.06 -22.87 -17.91
C ARG A 403 1.87 -23.91 -18.69
N TYR A 404 2.49 -23.52 -19.82
CA TYR A 404 3.28 -24.42 -20.66
C TYR A 404 4.60 -23.75 -21.10
N THR A 405 5.56 -23.68 -20.17
CA THR A 405 6.98 -23.59 -20.52
C THR A 405 7.79 -24.59 -19.70
N PRO A 406 8.11 -25.79 -20.23
CA PRO A 406 9.22 -26.58 -19.74
C PRO A 406 10.54 -26.04 -20.30
N ALA A 407 11.60 -26.14 -19.49
CA ALA A 407 12.96 -25.78 -19.87
C ALA A 407 13.50 -26.65 -21.04
N GLN A 408 14.08 -25.95 -22.03
CA GLN A 408 15.09 -26.32 -23.05
C GLN A 408 15.12 -27.71 -23.73
N GLY A 409 15.24 -27.69 -25.08
CA GLY A 409 16.12 -28.62 -25.83
C GLY A 409 15.52 -29.39 -27.02
N THR A 410 15.98 -29.03 -28.24
CA THR A 410 16.10 -29.85 -29.48
C THR A 410 14.86 -30.45 -30.18
N HIS A 411 14.69 -30.11 -31.47
CA HIS A 411 13.89 -30.84 -32.49
C HIS A 411 14.60 -32.14 -32.97
N PRO A 412 14.03 -33.03 -33.83
CA PRO A 412 12.67 -33.11 -34.45
C PRO A 412 12.01 -34.54 -34.48
N HIS A 413 10.77 -34.59 -35.04
CA HIS A 413 10.14 -35.67 -35.85
C HIS A 413 8.87 -36.43 -35.35
N SER A 414 7.82 -36.27 -36.18
CA SER A 414 6.82 -37.24 -36.72
C SER A 414 5.89 -38.08 -35.82
N GLY A 415 4.59 -38.11 -36.18
CA GLY A 415 3.73 -39.30 -36.04
C GLY A 415 2.29 -39.08 -35.56
N PHE A 416 1.32 -39.41 -36.42
CA PHE A 416 -0.13 -39.49 -36.18
C PHE A 416 -0.54 -40.44 -35.03
N SER A 417 -1.63 -40.17 -34.31
CA SER A 417 -2.92 -40.91 -34.42
C SER A 417 -3.85 -40.72 -33.21
N SER A 418 -5.15 -40.80 -33.53
CA SER A 418 -6.32 -40.67 -32.68
C SER A 418 -6.77 -42.01 -32.06
N SER A 419 -7.03 -42.08 -30.73
CA SER A 419 -8.20 -42.76 -30.11
C SER A 419 -8.07 -42.98 -28.57
N GLY A 420 -8.98 -42.35 -27.79
CA GLY A 420 -9.46 -42.74 -26.43
C GLY A 420 -8.55 -42.47 -25.19
N PRO A 421 -9.07 -42.42 -23.93
CA PRO A 421 -10.44 -42.33 -23.41
C PRO A 421 -10.63 -41.09 -22.47
N TRP A 422 -11.42 -40.09 -22.88
CA TRP A 422 -11.60 -38.83 -22.13
C TRP A 422 -12.81 -38.80 -21.16
N HIS A 423 -13.61 -39.86 -21.06
CA HIS A 423 -14.87 -39.83 -20.29
C HIS A 423 -14.79 -40.36 -18.85
N SER A 424 -13.76 -41.13 -18.46
CA SER A 424 -13.67 -41.66 -17.08
C SER A 424 -12.91 -40.77 -16.09
N ARG A 425 -12.31 -39.65 -16.55
CA ARG A 425 -11.59 -38.67 -15.71
C ARG A 425 -12.46 -37.49 -15.28
N ILE A 426 -13.51 -37.15 -16.03
CA ILE A 426 -14.41 -36.03 -15.73
C ILE A 426 -15.36 -36.36 -14.56
N GLU A 427 -15.82 -37.60 -14.43
CA GLU A 427 -16.70 -37.98 -13.31
C GLU A 427 -15.99 -37.99 -11.95
N ARG A 428 -14.67 -38.19 -11.93
CA ARG A 428 -13.86 -38.13 -10.69
C ARG A 428 -13.62 -36.69 -10.24
N LEU A 429 -13.41 -35.77 -11.19
CA LEU A 429 -13.31 -34.33 -10.93
C LEU A 429 -14.64 -33.67 -10.56
N GLN A 430 -15.77 -34.17 -11.09
CA GLN A 430 -17.10 -33.68 -10.71
C GLN A 430 -17.51 -34.09 -9.28
N ARG A 431 -17.06 -35.23 -8.75
CA ARG A 431 -17.28 -35.59 -7.34
C ARG A 431 -16.45 -34.75 -6.37
N ASP A 432 -15.22 -34.39 -6.73
CA ASP A 432 -14.39 -33.49 -5.92
C ASP A 432 -14.91 -32.04 -5.94
N SER A 433 -15.52 -31.60 -7.04
CA SER A 433 -16.16 -30.27 -7.13
C SER A 433 -17.42 -30.13 -6.26
N ARG A 434 -18.25 -31.18 -6.14
CA ARG A 434 -19.45 -31.15 -5.27
C ARG A 434 -19.10 -31.17 -3.79
N ARG A 435 -17.93 -31.74 -3.43
CA ARG A 435 -17.42 -31.73 -2.05
C ARG A 435 -16.80 -30.38 -1.66
N CYS A 436 -16.31 -29.61 -2.63
CA CYS A 436 -15.88 -28.21 -2.43
C CYS A 436 -17.07 -27.23 -2.38
N MET A 437 -18.13 -27.46 -3.16
CA MET A 437 -19.31 -26.59 -3.19
C MET A 437 -20.21 -26.68 -1.95
N SER A 438 -20.17 -27.77 -1.18
CA SER A 438 -20.96 -27.87 0.07
C SER A 438 -20.40 -27.06 1.25
N LEU A 439 -19.22 -26.44 1.10
CA LEU A 439 -18.63 -25.56 2.12
C LEU A 439 -18.95 -24.07 1.89
N ALA A 440 -19.44 -23.69 0.71
CA ALA A 440 -19.76 -22.29 0.38
C ALA A 440 -21.22 -21.90 0.70
N ALA A 441 -22.11 -22.87 0.94
CA ALA A 441 -23.53 -22.63 1.21
C ALA A 441 -23.89 -22.48 2.70
N THR A 442 -22.90 -22.30 3.58
CA THR A 442 -23.09 -21.91 4.98
C THR A 442 -22.29 -20.64 5.24
N GLY A 443 -22.97 -19.51 5.38
CA GLY A 443 -22.33 -18.24 5.72
C GLY A 443 -21.40 -18.40 6.93
N THR A 444 -20.10 -18.22 6.72
CA THR A 444 -19.11 -18.12 7.80
C THR A 444 -18.29 -16.87 7.52
N LYS A 445 -18.39 -15.90 8.45
CA LYS A 445 -17.52 -14.72 8.50
C LYS A 445 -16.06 -15.19 8.34
N ASP A 446 -15.31 -14.59 7.41
CA ASP A 446 -13.89 -14.89 7.11
C ASP A 446 -12.97 -14.50 8.28
N SER A 447 -13.11 -15.28 9.35
CA SER A 447 -12.61 -15.01 10.67
C SER A 447 -11.46 -15.97 10.99
N THR A 448 -10.37 -15.45 11.53
CA THR A 448 -9.11 -16.17 11.68
C THR A 448 -9.06 -16.84 13.06
N ARG A 449 -8.99 -18.17 13.11
CA ARG A 449 -8.76 -18.88 14.38
C ARG A 449 -7.37 -18.56 14.92
N ALA A 450 -7.31 -18.13 16.18
CA ALA A 450 -6.10 -17.68 16.83
C ALA A 450 -5.95 -18.22 18.25
N THR A 451 -4.71 -18.22 18.73
CA THR A 451 -4.36 -18.54 20.12
C THR A 451 -3.53 -17.41 20.68
N ALA A 452 -3.73 -17.07 21.95
CA ALA A 452 -2.96 -16.05 22.66
C ALA A 452 -2.67 -16.50 24.09
N LEU A 453 -1.50 -16.13 24.62
CA LEU A 453 -1.16 -16.33 26.03
C LEU A 453 -1.55 -15.05 26.80
N VAL A 454 -2.58 -15.16 27.63
CA VAL A 454 -3.28 -14.02 28.24
C VAL A 454 -3.31 -14.08 29.75
N TYR A 455 -3.50 -12.95 30.42
CA TYR A 455 -3.72 -12.84 31.86
C TYR A 455 -4.79 -11.77 32.16
N SER A 456 -5.66 -12.03 33.15
CA SER A 456 -6.71 -11.09 33.59
C SER A 456 -6.34 -10.31 34.85
N THR A 457 -5.34 -10.78 35.58
CA THR A 457 -4.81 -10.16 36.79
C THR A 457 -3.29 -10.21 36.78
N TYR A 458 -2.65 -9.19 37.36
CA TYR A 458 -1.20 -9.21 37.56
C TYR A 458 -0.81 -10.29 38.57
N GLY A 459 0.34 -10.92 38.36
CA GLY A 459 0.86 -11.92 39.27
C GLY A 459 2.03 -12.69 38.69
N ARG A 460 2.43 -13.77 39.35
CA ARG A 460 3.51 -14.62 38.85
C ARG A 460 3.09 -15.22 37.50
N PRO A 461 3.91 -15.11 36.43
CA PRO A 461 3.48 -15.52 35.09
C PRO A 461 2.95 -16.95 35.00
N ALA A 462 3.57 -17.90 35.70
CA ALA A 462 3.14 -19.30 35.72
C ALA A 462 1.77 -19.54 36.40
N GLU A 463 1.29 -18.59 37.21
CA GLU A 463 0.03 -18.69 37.96
C GLU A 463 -1.12 -17.96 37.24
N VAL A 464 -0.81 -16.89 36.48
CA VAL A 464 -1.83 -16.01 35.89
C VAL A 464 -1.99 -16.15 34.37
N LEU A 465 -0.97 -16.64 33.66
CA LEU A 465 -1.04 -16.81 32.21
C LEU A 465 -1.84 -18.05 31.83
N LYS A 466 -2.70 -17.91 30.83
CA LYS A 466 -3.49 -18.99 30.25
C LYS A 466 -3.55 -18.88 28.73
N VAL A 467 -3.66 -20.01 28.04
CA VAL A 467 -3.87 -20.03 26.59
C VAL A 467 -5.35 -19.80 26.30
N LEU A 468 -5.65 -18.73 25.60
CA LEU A 468 -6.97 -18.42 25.08
C LEU A 468 -7.04 -18.78 23.59
N LYS A 469 -7.95 -19.69 23.24
CA LYS A 469 -8.42 -19.89 21.86
C LYS A 469 -9.51 -18.87 21.57
N HIS A 470 -9.39 -18.18 20.45
CA HIS A 470 -10.40 -17.22 20.01
C HIS A 470 -10.44 -17.12 18.49
N THR A 471 -11.44 -16.41 18.00
CA THR A 471 -11.53 -16.08 16.58
C THR A 471 -11.31 -14.57 16.43
N LEU A 472 -10.42 -14.20 15.52
CA LEU A 472 -10.17 -12.82 15.12
C LEU A 472 -11.10 -12.45 13.97
N GLU A 473 -11.84 -11.37 14.15
CA GLU A 473 -12.51 -10.71 13.04
C GLU A 473 -11.47 -10.13 12.05
N PRO A 474 -11.85 -9.91 10.78
CA PRO A 474 -11.01 -9.21 9.81
C PRO A 474 -10.47 -7.87 10.33
N PRO A 475 -9.30 -7.40 9.84
CA PRO A 475 -8.79 -6.09 10.24
C PRO A 475 -9.77 -4.97 9.87
N THR A 476 -9.89 -3.97 10.74
CA THR A 476 -10.53 -2.68 10.46
C THR A 476 -9.78 -1.94 9.35
N GLU A 477 -10.38 -0.91 8.75
CA GLU A 477 -9.77 -0.17 7.63
C GLU A 477 -8.34 0.33 7.90
N ASP A 478 -8.01 0.74 9.13
CA ASP A 478 -6.71 1.27 9.53
C ASP A 478 -5.75 0.23 10.14
N SER A 479 -6.18 -1.02 10.24
CA SER A 479 -5.40 -2.09 10.86
C SER A 479 -4.93 -3.14 9.85
N VAL A 480 -3.94 -3.90 10.28
CA VAL A 480 -3.27 -4.95 9.54
C VAL A 480 -3.36 -6.20 10.40
N GLN A 481 -3.85 -7.29 9.81
CA GLN A 481 -3.76 -8.60 10.44
C GLN A 481 -2.41 -9.21 10.12
N VAL A 482 -1.73 -9.68 11.16
CA VAL A 482 -0.44 -10.34 11.05
C VAL A 482 -0.50 -11.73 11.67
N GLN A 483 0.30 -12.64 11.14
CA GLN A 483 0.64 -13.92 11.74
C GLN A 483 2.04 -13.82 12.32
N PHE A 484 2.21 -14.00 13.63
CA PHE A 484 3.54 -14.04 14.23
C PHE A 484 4.28 -15.29 13.75
N LEU A 485 5.58 -15.13 13.50
CA LEU A 485 6.48 -16.24 13.15
C LEU A 485 7.33 -16.63 14.36
N ALA A 486 7.78 -15.63 15.14
CA ALA A 486 8.47 -15.86 16.40
C ALA A 486 8.31 -14.66 17.35
N SER A 487 8.32 -14.93 18.65
CA SER A 487 8.22 -13.92 19.71
C SER A 487 9.07 -14.29 20.92
N PRO A 488 10.06 -13.48 21.30
CA PRO A 488 10.90 -13.75 22.45
C PRO A 488 10.17 -13.52 23.78
N ILE A 489 10.78 -14.05 24.85
CA ILE A 489 10.44 -13.73 26.23
C ILE A 489 11.56 -12.83 26.80
N ASN A 490 11.23 -11.58 27.09
CA ASN A 490 12.11 -10.56 27.68
C ASN A 490 11.77 -10.35 29.17
N PRO A 491 12.73 -9.89 29.99
CA PRO A 491 12.46 -9.51 31.38
C PRO A 491 11.35 -8.46 31.52
N ALA A 492 11.22 -7.54 30.57
CA ALA A 492 10.13 -6.56 30.54
C ALA A 492 8.75 -7.23 30.41
N ASP A 493 8.62 -8.29 29.60
CA ASP A 493 7.37 -9.03 29.44
C ASP A 493 6.95 -9.68 30.77
N ILE A 494 7.90 -10.30 31.47
CA ILE A 494 7.68 -10.88 32.80
C ILE A 494 7.23 -9.80 33.79
N ASN A 495 7.94 -8.68 33.86
CA ASN A 495 7.62 -7.58 34.75
C ASN A 495 6.25 -6.93 34.45
N GLN A 496 5.82 -6.93 33.19
CA GLN A 496 4.48 -6.47 32.80
C GLN A 496 3.40 -7.40 33.35
N VAL A 497 3.57 -8.71 33.19
CA VAL A 497 2.65 -9.73 33.75
C VAL A 497 2.63 -9.69 35.28
N GLU A 498 3.78 -9.48 35.93
CA GLU A 498 3.88 -9.28 37.38
C GLU A 498 3.24 -7.98 37.88
N GLY A 499 2.93 -7.04 36.98
CA GLY A 499 2.35 -5.75 37.36
C GLY A 499 3.36 -4.76 37.96
N VAL A 500 4.67 -5.00 37.80
CA VAL A 500 5.73 -4.12 38.32
C VAL A 500 6.41 -3.26 37.24
N TYR A 501 6.09 -3.48 35.96
CA TYR A 501 6.59 -2.63 34.86
C TYR A 501 5.73 -1.36 34.68
N PRO A 502 6.31 -0.18 34.34
CA PRO A 502 5.55 1.07 34.20
C PRO A 502 4.52 1.06 33.07
N LEU A 503 4.88 0.51 31.92
CA LEU A 503 3.96 0.38 30.78
C LEU A 503 3.00 -0.79 31.02
N LYS A 504 1.70 -0.51 31.08
CA LYS A 504 0.66 -1.52 31.29
C LYS A 504 -0.03 -1.85 29.96
N PRO A 505 0.02 -3.12 29.50
CA PRO A 505 -0.76 -3.55 28.34
C PRO A 505 -2.26 -3.27 28.54
N PRO A 506 -2.99 -2.92 27.47
CA PRO A 506 -4.42 -2.69 27.55
C PRO A 506 -5.17 -3.99 27.87
N MET A 507 -6.03 -3.95 28.86
CA MET A 507 -6.97 -5.04 29.16
C MET A 507 -8.18 -4.95 28.23
N THR A 508 -8.58 -6.06 27.61
CA THR A 508 -9.66 -6.10 26.61
C THR A 508 -10.57 -7.30 26.80
N THR A 509 -11.84 -7.16 26.44
CA THR A 509 -12.81 -8.26 26.30
C THR A 509 -13.00 -8.70 24.86
N ASN A 510 -12.37 -8.01 23.89
CA ASN A 510 -12.56 -8.25 22.45
C ASN A 510 -12.08 -9.64 22.01
N LEU A 511 -11.19 -10.28 22.78
CA LEU A 511 -10.73 -11.65 22.53
C LEU A 511 -11.81 -12.70 22.85
N TYR A 512 -12.91 -12.34 23.52
CA TYR A 512 -14.02 -13.25 23.83
C TYR A 512 -15.20 -13.18 22.85
N ALA A 513 -15.26 -12.15 21.98
CA ALA A 513 -16.46 -11.76 21.24
C ALA A 513 -16.96 -12.78 20.19
N SER A 514 -16.25 -13.89 19.96
CA SER A 514 -16.66 -14.95 19.04
C SER A 514 -17.28 -16.18 19.70
N SER A 515 -17.34 -16.27 21.04
CA SER A 515 -18.07 -17.35 21.72
C SER A 515 -19.53 -16.94 21.94
N ALA A 516 -20.33 -16.98 20.87
CA ALA A 516 -21.78 -16.93 20.99
C ALA A 516 -22.29 -18.20 21.68
N SER A 517 -22.34 -18.17 23.02
CA SER A 517 -23.32 -18.93 23.78
C SER A 517 -23.81 -18.04 24.93
N SER A 518 -25.09 -17.67 24.85
CA SER A 518 -25.98 -17.30 25.97
C SER A 518 -25.43 -16.37 27.07
N SER A 519 -26.06 -15.20 27.17
CA SER A 519 -26.39 -14.50 28.43
C SER A 519 -25.96 -15.21 29.74
N SER A 520 -24.83 -14.80 30.34
CA SER A 520 -24.56 -14.68 31.80
C SER A 520 -23.08 -14.69 32.22
N ASP A 521 -22.11 -14.95 31.33
CA ASP A 521 -20.69 -15.05 31.72
C ASP A 521 -19.95 -13.70 31.59
N GLU A 522 -19.92 -12.90 32.66
CA GLU A 522 -19.00 -11.75 32.78
C GLU A 522 -17.55 -12.23 32.90
N ARG A 523 -16.89 -12.53 31.78
CA ARG A 523 -15.46 -12.85 31.79
C ARG A 523 -14.63 -11.59 32.04
N PRO A 524 -13.61 -11.65 32.93
CA PRO A 524 -12.79 -10.49 33.22
C PRO A 524 -11.98 -10.07 31.98
N PRO A 525 -11.76 -8.77 31.74
CA PRO A 525 -10.85 -8.29 30.71
C PRO A 525 -9.46 -8.94 30.81
N VAL A 526 -8.81 -9.18 29.67
CA VAL A 526 -7.48 -9.81 29.60
C VAL A 526 -6.49 -8.97 28.79
N ALA A 527 -5.21 -9.11 29.11
CA ALA A 527 -4.09 -8.62 28.31
C ALA A 527 -3.30 -9.80 27.71
N VAL A 528 -2.70 -9.58 26.54
CA VAL A 528 -1.81 -10.54 25.88
C VAL A 528 -0.36 -10.23 26.28
N GLY A 529 0.44 -11.26 26.61
CA GLY A 529 1.85 -11.08 26.94
C GLY A 529 2.75 -10.76 25.74
N GLY A 530 3.97 -10.28 26.01
CA GLY A 530 5.00 -10.04 25.00
C GLY A 530 4.99 -8.65 24.36
N ASN A 531 6.17 -8.08 24.13
CA ASN A 531 6.33 -6.77 23.47
C ASN A 531 7.04 -6.82 22.12
N GLU A 532 7.76 -7.90 21.86
CA GLU A 532 8.67 -8.04 20.72
C GLU A 532 8.32 -9.29 19.93
N GLY A 533 8.49 -9.24 18.61
CA GLY A 533 8.25 -10.36 17.72
C GLY A 533 8.35 -9.95 16.26
N VAL A 534 8.49 -10.96 15.40
CA VAL A 534 8.41 -10.81 13.94
C VAL A 534 7.17 -11.53 13.44
N ALA A 535 6.50 -10.91 12.49
CA ALA A 535 5.27 -11.40 11.92
C ALA A 535 5.23 -11.19 10.40
N ILE A 536 4.35 -11.90 9.73
CA ILE A 536 4.03 -11.70 8.32
C ILE A 536 2.62 -11.13 8.20
N VAL A 537 2.43 -10.17 7.31
CA VAL A 537 1.11 -9.58 7.04
C VAL A 537 0.24 -10.59 6.30
N THR A 538 -0.94 -10.91 6.84
CA THR A 538 -1.86 -11.91 6.26
C THR A 538 -3.15 -11.31 5.72
N LYS A 539 -3.65 -10.22 6.31
CA LYS A 539 -4.77 -9.42 5.78
C LYS A 539 -4.52 -7.94 6.04
N ILE A 540 -5.01 -7.06 5.19
CA ILE A 540 -4.79 -5.61 5.33
C ILE A 540 -6.12 -4.87 5.26
N GLY A 541 -6.34 -3.98 6.21
CA GLY A 541 -7.37 -2.95 6.17
C GLY A 541 -7.08 -1.91 5.10
N LEU A 542 -8.13 -1.43 4.46
CA LEU A 542 -8.06 -0.59 3.25
C LEU A 542 -7.13 0.62 3.36
N LYS A 543 -7.15 1.34 4.49
CA LYS A 543 -6.32 2.53 4.75
C LYS A 543 -4.86 2.18 5.06
N ALA A 544 -4.55 0.93 5.42
CA ALA A 544 -3.19 0.46 5.69
C ALA A 544 -2.46 -0.12 4.46
N GLY A 545 -3.17 -0.31 3.33
CA GLY A 545 -2.65 -0.94 2.10
C GLY A 545 -1.53 -0.16 1.38
N HIS A 546 -1.43 1.15 1.60
CA HIS A 546 -0.33 1.96 1.06
C HIS A 546 1.01 1.76 1.82
N LEU A 547 0.95 1.23 3.05
CA LEU A 547 2.12 1.02 3.91
C LEU A 547 2.59 -0.44 3.93
N PHE A 548 1.64 -1.39 3.78
CA PHE A 548 1.89 -2.82 3.89
C PHE A 548 1.25 -3.58 2.73
N LYS A 549 1.82 -4.74 2.39
CA LYS A 549 1.32 -5.74 1.45
C LYS A 549 1.21 -7.08 2.15
N VAL A 550 0.26 -7.93 1.74
CA VAL A 550 0.19 -9.31 2.23
C VAL A 550 1.51 -10.01 1.86
N GLY A 551 2.12 -10.68 2.83
CA GLY A 551 3.45 -11.27 2.71
C GLY A 551 4.59 -10.39 3.25
N ASP A 552 4.35 -9.11 3.56
CA ASP A 552 5.38 -8.27 4.16
C ASP A 552 5.78 -8.77 5.54
N TRP A 553 7.07 -8.75 5.82
CA TRP A 553 7.62 -9.04 7.15
C TRP A 553 7.61 -7.77 7.98
N VAL A 554 7.08 -7.85 9.19
CA VAL A 554 6.90 -6.73 10.10
C VAL A 554 7.35 -7.08 11.51
N VAL A 555 7.78 -6.05 12.23
CA VAL A 555 8.07 -6.10 13.67
C VAL A 555 7.20 -5.06 14.39
N MET A 556 7.11 -5.15 15.71
CA MET A 556 6.32 -4.20 16.48
C MET A 556 6.95 -2.79 16.47
N GLY A 557 6.17 -1.80 16.07
CA GLY A 557 6.51 -0.36 16.15
C GLY A 557 6.09 0.28 17.48
N SER A 558 5.16 -0.34 18.20
CA SER A 558 4.63 0.09 19.50
C SER A 558 4.76 -1.02 20.55
N ALA A 559 5.13 -0.65 21.79
CA ALA A 559 5.21 -1.60 22.91
C ALA A 559 3.85 -1.86 23.56
N GLY A 560 3.73 -2.97 24.30
CA GLY A 560 2.57 -3.28 25.15
C GLY A 560 1.35 -3.83 24.44
N LEU A 561 1.40 -4.00 23.11
CA LEU A 561 0.24 -4.49 22.37
C LEU A 561 0.09 -6.01 22.43
N GLY A 562 1.10 -6.76 22.86
CA GLY A 562 1.06 -8.22 23.07
C GLY A 562 1.49 -9.02 21.83
N THR A 563 2.58 -9.78 21.90
CA THR A 563 3.11 -10.59 20.78
C THR A 563 3.00 -12.09 20.99
N TRP A 564 2.71 -12.56 22.22
CA TRP A 564 2.55 -13.99 22.53
C TRP A 564 1.18 -14.50 22.06
N ARG A 565 1.00 -14.52 20.74
CA ARG A 565 -0.20 -14.96 20.05
C ARG A 565 0.15 -15.44 18.65
N SER A 566 -0.69 -16.29 18.05
CA SER A 566 -0.49 -16.72 16.67
C SER A 566 -0.83 -15.63 15.65
N HIS A 567 -1.90 -14.86 15.89
CA HIS A 567 -2.36 -13.80 14.99
C HIS A 567 -2.85 -12.58 15.79
N GLY A 568 -2.84 -11.40 15.17
CA GLY A 568 -3.46 -10.20 15.75
C GLY A 568 -3.72 -9.12 14.70
N ASN A 569 -4.69 -8.24 14.98
CA ASN A 569 -4.92 -7.02 14.20
C ASN A 569 -4.25 -5.84 14.93
N PHE A 570 -3.40 -5.09 14.23
CA PHE A 570 -2.66 -3.95 14.76
C PHE A 570 -2.84 -2.73 13.86
N LYS A 571 -2.84 -1.50 14.40
CA LYS A 571 -2.87 -0.33 13.51
C LYS A 571 -1.58 -0.24 12.70
N ALA A 572 -1.65 0.35 11.52
CA ALA A 572 -0.48 0.51 10.66
C ALA A 572 0.73 1.16 11.38
N LYS A 573 0.48 2.18 12.22
CA LYS A 573 1.52 2.87 13.00
C LYS A 573 2.20 2.01 14.07
N ASP A 574 1.57 0.90 14.45
CA ASP A 574 2.04 -0.01 15.50
C ASP A 574 2.94 -1.11 14.94
N LEU A 575 3.17 -1.11 13.62
CA LEU A 575 4.01 -2.05 12.90
C LEU A 575 5.10 -1.30 12.14
N THR A 576 6.27 -1.92 12.05
CA THR A 576 7.40 -1.42 11.27
C THR A 576 7.81 -2.49 10.26
N LYS A 577 7.96 -2.12 8.99
CA LYS A 577 8.36 -3.05 7.93
C LYS A 577 9.83 -3.44 8.04
N VAL A 578 10.14 -4.73 7.85
CA VAL A 578 11.51 -5.23 7.72
C VAL A 578 11.97 -5.11 6.26
N ARG A 579 12.38 -3.89 5.85
CA ARG A 579 12.75 -3.54 4.45
C ARG A 579 13.85 -4.41 3.85
N ALA A 580 14.70 -4.98 4.69
CA ALA A 580 15.78 -5.87 4.32
C ALA A 580 15.35 -7.14 3.56
N VAL A 581 14.10 -7.59 3.71
CA VAL A 581 13.59 -8.82 3.07
C VAL A 581 13.17 -8.55 1.61
N GLU A 582 12.75 -7.33 1.27
CA GLU A 582 12.32 -6.96 -0.10
C GLU A 582 13.47 -7.06 -1.13
N LYS A 583 14.72 -6.80 -0.73
CA LYS A 583 15.92 -6.94 -1.58
C LYS A 583 16.42 -8.38 -1.74
N MET A 584 15.86 -9.36 -1.02
CA MET A 584 16.23 -10.78 -1.12
C MET A 584 15.49 -11.48 -2.28
N ASN A 585 14.32 -10.98 -2.66
CA ASN A 585 13.46 -11.61 -3.68
C ASN A 585 13.89 -11.31 -5.15
N GLU A 586 14.93 -10.49 -5.35
CA GLU A 586 15.52 -10.18 -6.68
C GLU A 586 16.74 -11.08 -7.02
N GLY A 587 16.78 -12.31 -6.49
CA GLY A 587 17.76 -13.34 -6.89
C GLY A 587 18.84 -13.70 -5.87
N GLY A 588 18.68 -13.33 -4.58
CA GLY A 588 19.52 -13.83 -3.48
C GLY A 588 18.91 -15.06 -2.83
N ASP A 589 19.74 -16.00 -2.39
CA ASP A 589 19.30 -17.20 -1.67
C ASP A 589 18.47 -16.79 -0.44
N SER A 590 17.25 -17.31 -0.30
CA SER A 590 16.28 -16.91 0.74
C SER A 590 16.64 -17.44 2.14
N SER A 591 17.92 -17.74 2.38
CA SER A 591 18.44 -18.56 3.48
C SER A 591 19.25 -17.77 4.53
N ASP A 592 19.49 -16.47 4.36
CA ASP A 592 20.51 -15.75 5.14
C ASP A 592 20.06 -15.12 6.49
N LEU A 593 18.76 -14.97 6.79
CA LEU A 593 18.30 -14.40 8.07
C LEU A 593 17.26 -15.29 8.75
N ASP A 594 17.57 -15.76 9.95
CA ASP A 594 16.72 -16.63 10.74
C ASP A 594 15.55 -15.86 11.40
N VAL A 595 14.40 -16.51 11.54
CA VAL A 595 13.20 -15.90 12.17
C VAL A 595 13.47 -15.43 13.61
N VAL A 596 14.37 -16.09 14.34
CA VAL A 596 14.72 -15.70 15.71
C VAL A 596 15.59 -14.43 15.74
N GLN A 597 16.45 -14.23 14.74
CA GLN A 597 17.19 -12.96 14.60
C GLN A 597 16.23 -11.79 14.48
N LEU A 598 15.27 -11.90 13.57
CA LEU A 598 14.28 -10.84 13.33
C LEU A 598 13.34 -10.67 14.54
N ALA A 599 12.96 -11.77 15.19
CA ALA A 599 12.13 -11.72 16.39
C ALA A 599 12.82 -11.06 17.59
N THR A 600 14.15 -10.91 17.59
CA THR A 600 14.92 -10.30 18.70
C THR A 600 15.60 -8.98 18.32
N LEU A 601 15.21 -8.42 17.16
CA LEU A 601 15.85 -7.28 16.52
C LEU A 601 15.58 -5.94 17.21
N THR A 602 14.33 -5.73 17.65
CA THR A 602 13.80 -4.38 17.94
C THR A 602 14.02 -3.92 19.37
N VAL A 603 14.39 -4.81 20.29
CA VAL A 603 14.65 -4.44 21.68
C VAL A 603 16.13 -4.47 22.03
N ASN A 604 16.76 -5.65 22.06
CA ASN A 604 18.11 -5.76 22.63
C ASN A 604 19.19 -5.10 21.75
N PRO A 605 19.25 -5.39 20.43
CA PRO A 605 20.23 -4.74 19.54
C PRO A 605 20.00 -3.24 19.41
N CYS A 606 18.74 -2.80 19.31
CA CYS A 606 18.40 -1.38 19.22
C CYS A 606 18.77 -0.61 20.50
N THR A 607 18.56 -1.21 21.67
CA THR A 607 19.03 -0.66 22.96
C THR A 607 20.54 -0.49 22.98
N ALA A 608 21.29 -1.53 22.58
CA ALA A 608 22.74 -1.47 22.50
C ALA A 608 23.22 -0.39 21.52
N TYR A 609 22.62 -0.33 20.34
CA TYR A 609 22.95 0.65 19.30
C TYR A 609 22.79 2.08 19.81
N ARG A 610 21.64 2.43 20.39
CA ARG A 610 21.36 3.79 20.87
C ARG A 610 22.26 4.17 22.06
N MET A 611 22.48 3.25 23.00
CA MET A 611 23.42 3.51 24.12
C MET A 611 24.85 3.79 23.64
N LEU A 612 25.30 3.14 22.56
CA LEU A 612 26.62 3.38 21.97
C LEU A 612 26.73 4.71 21.20
N ARG A 613 25.61 5.28 20.74
CA ARG A 613 25.60 6.42 19.81
C ARG A 613 25.15 7.74 20.42
N ASP A 614 24.25 7.70 21.40
CA ASP A 614 23.50 8.89 21.80
C ASP A 614 24.13 9.68 22.97
N PHE A 615 25.04 9.05 23.73
CA PHE A 615 25.51 9.61 25.00
C PHE A 615 26.91 10.25 24.92
N ARG A 616 27.85 9.61 24.23
CA ARG A 616 29.22 10.12 24.03
C ARG A 616 29.76 9.69 22.66
N ASN A 617 30.54 10.56 22.04
CA ASN A 617 31.29 10.22 20.84
C ASN A 617 32.42 9.25 21.19
N LEU A 618 32.34 8.04 20.62
CA LEU A 618 33.36 7.01 20.72
C LEU A 618 34.28 7.04 19.50
N SER A 619 35.58 6.92 19.75
CA SER A 619 36.63 6.75 18.74
C SER A 619 37.25 5.38 18.87
N SER A 620 37.91 4.90 17.81
CA SER A 620 38.69 3.67 17.85
C SER A 620 39.74 3.73 18.97
N GLY A 621 39.81 2.70 19.80
CA GLY A 621 40.68 2.65 20.98
C GLY A 621 40.06 3.18 22.27
N ASP A 622 38.90 3.85 22.23
CA ASP A 622 38.12 4.14 23.44
C ASP A 622 37.57 2.86 24.06
N PHE A 623 37.24 2.95 25.35
CA PHE A 623 36.70 1.84 26.13
C PHE A 623 35.27 2.11 26.56
N ILE A 624 34.49 1.04 26.60
CA ILE A 624 33.24 0.96 27.34
C ILE A 624 33.34 -0.13 28.41
N ILE A 625 32.58 0.02 29.49
CA ILE A 625 32.44 -1.00 30.53
C ILE A 625 30.97 -1.35 30.72
N GLN A 626 30.63 -2.62 30.91
CA GLN A 626 29.24 -3.03 31.11
C GLN A 626 29.10 -4.17 32.11
N ASN A 627 28.00 -4.20 32.86
CA ASN A 627 27.59 -5.34 33.66
C ASN A 627 26.43 -6.10 33.02
N GLY A 628 26.26 -7.37 33.42
CA GLY A 628 25.30 -8.25 32.76
C GLY A 628 25.69 -8.52 31.30
N ALA A 629 26.98 -8.67 31.02
CA ALA A 629 27.51 -8.75 29.66
C ALA A 629 27.03 -9.99 28.88
N ASN A 630 26.53 -11.01 29.57
CA ASN A 630 25.91 -12.19 28.95
C ASN A 630 24.38 -12.06 28.76
N SER A 631 23.83 -10.86 28.93
CA SER A 631 22.45 -10.55 28.54
C SER A 631 22.36 -10.30 27.03
N GLY A 632 21.15 -10.35 26.46
CA GLY A 632 20.95 -10.04 25.04
C GLY A 632 21.46 -8.65 24.64
N VAL A 633 21.27 -7.64 25.49
CA VAL A 633 21.84 -6.30 25.27
C VAL A 633 23.37 -6.33 25.40
N GLY A 634 23.90 -7.05 26.39
CA GLY A 634 25.34 -7.13 26.62
C GLY A 634 26.11 -7.77 25.47
N GLU A 635 25.59 -8.88 24.94
CA GLU A 635 26.12 -9.52 23.73
C GLU A 635 26.00 -8.58 22.52
N ALA A 636 24.89 -7.86 22.36
CA ALA A 636 24.72 -6.90 21.28
C ALA A 636 25.70 -5.72 21.36
N VAL A 637 25.96 -5.18 22.55
CA VAL A 637 26.96 -4.12 22.79
C VAL A 637 28.35 -4.57 22.35
N ILE A 638 28.76 -5.80 22.69
CA ILE A 638 30.07 -6.35 22.30
C ILE A 638 30.21 -6.36 20.77
N GLN A 639 29.19 -6.88 20.09
CA GLN A 639 29.23 -7.07 18.64
C GLN A 639 29.17 -5.73 17.88
N LEU A 640 28.35 -4.78 18.34
CA LEU A 640 28.23 -3.46 17.72
C LEU A 640 29.41 -2.53 18.04
N ALA A 641 30.10 -2.72 19.16
CA ALA A 641 31.31 -1.96 19.49
C ALA A 641 32.54 -2.38 18.66
N LYS A 642 32.61 -3.67 18.30
CA LYS A 642 33.73 -4.25 17.54
C LYS A 642 34.04 -3.52 16.22
N PRO A 643 33.09 -3.29 15.29
CA PRO A 643 33.38 -2.58 14.04
C PRO A 643 33.73 -1.10 14.25
N LEU A 644 33.37 -0.49 15.39
CA LEU A 644 33.78 0.87 15.75
C LEU A 644 35.23 0.94 16.26
N GLY A 645 35.90 -0.21 16.44
CA GLY A 645 37.22 -0.28 17.07
C GLY A 645 37.21 0.05 18.57
N VAL A 646 36.03 0.08 19.19
CA VAL A 646 35.84 0.36 20.61
C VAL A 646 36.12 -0.91 21.42
N LYS A 647 36.90 -0.78 22.49
CA LYS A 647 37.24 -1.89 23.38
C LYS A 647 36.19 -2.05 24.47
N THR A 648 35.93 -3.29 24.87
CA THR A 648 34.86 -3.62 25.83
C THR A 648 35.40 -4.31 27.08
N ILE A 649 35.03 -3.80 28.25
CA ILE A 649 35.26 -4.44 29.55
C ILE A 649 33.92 -5.00 30.04
N ASN A 650 33.83 -6.32 30.16
CA ASN A 650 32.56 -7.02 30.26
C ASN A 650 32.47 -7.77 31.59
N ILE A 651 31.59 -7.30 32.47
CA ILE A 651 31.38 -7.92 33.78
C ILE A 651 30.31 -9.01 33.69
N ILE A 652 30.69 -10.22 34.06
CA ILE A 652 29.81 -11.38 34.21
C ILE A 652 29.71 -11.79 35.69
N ARG A 653 28.71 -12.60 36.04
CA ARG A 653 28.59 -13.13 37.41
C ARG A 653 29.60 -14.24 37.65
N ASN A 654 30.23 -14.25 38.82
CA ASN A 654 31.00 -15.40 39.27
C ASN A 654 30.06 -16.55 39.67
N ARG A 655 29.99 -17.58 38.83
CA ARG A 655 29.19 -18.79 39.07
C ARG A 655 29.73 -19.97 38.24
N PRO A 656 29.34 -21.23 38.52
CA PRO A 656 29.68 -22.34 37.65
C PRO A 656 29.31 -22.07 36.19
N GLY A 657 30.25 -22.34 35.27
CA GLY A 657 30.09 -22.09 33.82
C GLY A 657 30.38 -20.65 33.38
N HIS A 658 30.98 -19.80 34.23
CA HIS A 658 31.34 -18.44 33.83
C HIS A 658 32.51 -18.40 32.82
N GLU A 659 33.34 -19.43 32.79
CA GLU A 659 34.43 -19.59 31.82
C GLU A 659 33.90 -19.81 30.40
N GLU A 660 32.92 -20.70 30.22
CA GLU A 660 32.23 -20.92 28.93
C GLU A 660 31.53 -19.65 28.45
N VAL A 661 30.91 -18.91 29.38
CA VAL A 661 30.32 -17.59 29.09
C VAL A 661 31.42 -16.63 28.64
N ALA A 662 32.57 -16.58 29.30
CA ALA A 662 33.68 -15.72 28.92
C ALA A 662 34.24 -16.05 27.53
N GLU A 663 34.39 -17.33 27.20
CA GLU A 663 34.80 -17.80 25.88
C GLU A 663 33.82 -17.40 24.79
N ARG A 664 32.52 -17.59 25.03
CA ARG A 664 31.45 -17.11 24.13
C ARG A 664 31.53 -15.60 23.92
N LEU A 665 31.61 -14.81 24.99
CA LEU A 665 31.68 -13.35 24.84
C LEU A 665 32.92 -12.91 24.05
N LYS A 666 34.06 -13.59 24.25
CA LYS A 666 35.28 -13.35 23.46
C LYS A 666 35.09 -13.71 21.98
N SER A 667 34.41 -14.80 21.65
CA SER A 667 34.13 -15.17 20.25
C SER A 667 33.23 -14.13 19.55
N LEU A 668 32.34 -13.48 20.30
CA LEU A 668 31.54 -12.35 19.84
C LEU A 668 32.33 -11.02 19.71
N GLY A 669 33.55 -10.95 20.25
CA GLY A 669 34.43 -9.78 20.15
C GLY A 669 34.71 -9.04 21.46
N ALA A 670 34.37 -9.61 22.62
CA ALA A 670 34.67 -9.00 23.91
C ALA A 670 36.19 -8.81 24.08
N THR A 671 36.63 -7.61 24.48
CA THR A 671 38.07 -7.34 24.66
C THR A 671 38.58 -7.89 25.98
N HIS A 672 37.89 -7.56 27.08
CA HIS A 672 38.23 -8.00 28.43
C HIS A 672 36.99 -8.50 29.16
N ILE A 673 37.20 -9.49 30.02
CA ILE A 673 36.18 -10.11 30.86
C ILE A 673 36.62 -9.97 32.31
N LEU A 674 35.69 -9.60 33.19
CA LEU A 674 35.87 -9.63 34.63
C LEU A 674 34.63 -10.29 35.26
N THR A 675 34.80 -10.88 36.44
CA THR A 675 33.68 -11.30 37.28
C THR A 675 33.28 -10.18 38.24
N ASP A 676 32.02 -10.19 38.68
CA ASP A 676 31.49 -9.21 39.62
C ASP A 676 32.22 -9.16 40.97
N ASP A 677 32.73 -10.29 41.46
CA ASP A 677 33.53 -10.36 42.69
C ASP A 677 34.94 -9.76 42.56
N GLN A 678 35.44 -9.54 41.33
CA GLN A 678 36.70 -8.83 41.09
C GLN A 678 36.55 -7.32 41.29
N LEU A 679 35.33 -6.77 41.16
CA LEU A 679 35.10 -5.33 41.27
C LEU A 679 35.43 -4.80 42.68
N GLY A 680 35.98 -3.59 42.71
CA GLY A 680 36.37 -2.88 43.93
C GLY A 680 37.72 -3.27 44.52
N LYS A 681 38.35 -4.36 44.05
CA LYS A 681 39.71 -4.75 44.42
C LYS A 681 40.75 -3.81 43.80
N LEU A 682 41.85 -3.54 44.51
CA LEU A 682 42.92 -2.67 44.03
C LEU A 682 43.61 -3.28 42.79
N GLU A 683 43.84 -4.59 42.78
CA GLU A 683 44.48 -5.25 41.64
C GLU A 683 43.64 -5.10 40.37
N THR A 684 42.31 -5.13 40.48
CA THR A 684 41.41 -4.96 39.33
C THR A 684 41.45 -3.52 38.78
N LYS A 685 41.62 -2.51 39.65
CA LYS A 685 41.78 -1.11 39.21
C LYS A 685 43.09 -0.92 38.43
N GLU A 686 44.19 -1.46 38.93
CA GLU A 686 45.48 -1.38 38.23
C GLU A 686 45.48 -2.21 36.95
N LEU A 687 44.81 -3.37 36.94
CA LEU A 687 44.62 -4.18 35.74
C LEU A 687 43.87 -3.40 34.66
N VAL A 688 42.70 -2.83 34.98
CA VAL A 688 41.94 -2.00 34.04
C VAL A 688 42.74 -0.81 33.55
N LYS A 689 43.50 -0.14 34.42
CA LYS A 689 44.40 0.96 34.05
C LYS A 689 45.48 0.52 33.05
N SER A 690 46.03 -0.69 33.23
CA SER A 690 47.04 -1.25 32.31
C SER A 690 46.46 -1.65 30.94
N TRP A 691 45.17 -2.00 30.87
CA TRP A 691 44.45 -2.22 29.61
C TRP A 691 44.15 -0.92 28.87
N VAL A 692 43.63 0.07 29.59
CA VAL A 692 43.16 1.34 29.01
C VAL A 692 44.32 2.21 28.53
N GLN A 693 45.43 2.24 29.26
CA GLN A 693 46.64 3.03 28.93
C GLN A 693 46.32 4.50 28.61
N LYS A 694 46.38 4.87 27.32
CA LYS A 694 46.10 6.24 26.82
C LYS A 694 44.63 6.43 26.39
N GLY A 695 43.83 5.38 26.34
CA GLY A 695 42.40 5.45 26.04
C GLY A 695 41.57 5.96 27.22
N GLU A 696 40.26 6.05 27.01
CA GLU A 696 39.32 6.46 28.06
C GLU A 696 38.14 5.50 28.16
N VAL A 697 37.72 5.18 29.39
CA VAL A 697 36.47 4.44 29.64
C VAL A 697 35.32 5.45 29.65
N LYS A 698 34.79 5.75 28.46
CA LYS A 698 33.84 6.87 28.25
C LYS A 698 32.40 6.54 28.63
N LEU A 699 31.98 5.29 28.45
CA LEU A 699 30.61 4.85 28.73
C LEU A 699 30.60 3.64 29.67
N GLY A 700 29.62 3.63 30.58
CA GLY A 700 29.30 2.52 31.46
C GLY A 700 27.85 2.07 31.24
N PHE A 701 27.60 0.80 30.94
CA PHE A 701 26.24 0.28 30.77
C PHE A 701 25.83 -0.60 31.96
N ASN A 702 24.74 -0.20 32.62
CA ASN A 702 24.24 -0.83 33.83
C ASN A 702 22.86 -1.46 33.61
N CYS A 703 22.75 -2.76 33.89
CA CYS A 703 21.47 -3.45 34.07
C CYS A 703 21.33 -4.17 35.41
N VAL A 704 22.27 -4.02 36.35
CA VAL A 704 22.29 -4.78 37.60
C VAL A 704 21.82 -3.92 38.78
N GLY A 705 22.42 -2.76 39.01
CA GLY A 705 22.23 -1.96 40.23
C GLY A 705 23.17 -2.35 41.38
N GLY A 706 22.99 -1.74 42.56
CA GLY A 706 23.72 -2.08 43.78
C GLY A 706 25.25 -1.89 43.74
N LYS A 707 25.95 -2.52 44.70
CA LYS A 707 27.40 -2.40 44.90
C LYS A 707 28.24 -2.75 43.65
N PRO A 708 27.95 -3.82 42.87
CA PRO A 708 28.73 -4.10 41.66
C PRO A 708 28.70 -2.92 40.67
N THR A 709 27.55 -2.25 40.54
CA THR A 709 27.43 -1.08 39.66
C THR A 709 28.20 0.12 40.20
N THR A 710 28.17 0.37 41.52
CA THR A 710 28.98 1.41 42.16
C THR A 710 30.46 1.22 41.87
N GLU A 711 30.97 -0.01 42.03
CA GLU A 711 32.38 -0.30 41.81
C GLU A 711 32.77 -0.28 40.32
N MET A 712 31.88 -0.71 39.43
CA MET A 712 32.04 -0.51 37.98
C MET A 712 32.13 0.97 37.60
N ALA A 713 31.26 1.82 38.16
CA ALA A 713 31.25 3.25 37.88
C ALA A 713 32.55 3.96 38.31
N ARG A 714 33.28 3.43 39.31
CA ARG A 714 34.60 3.96 39.70
C ARG A 714 35.66 3.82 38.60
N LEU A 715 35.49 2.86 37.70
CA LEU A 715 36.41 2.57 36.60
C LEU A 715 36.20 3.48 35.38
N LEU A 716 35.14 4.29 35.34
CA LEU A 716 34.91 5.28 34.28
C LEU A 716 36.02 6.34 34.26
N SER A 717 36.37 6.87 33.09
CA SER A 717 37.27 8.03 32.99
C SER A 717 36.61 9.32 33.50
N LYS A 718 37.39 10.41 33.57
CA LYS A 718 36.79 11.75 33.78
C LYS A 718 35.79 12.03 32.65
N ASN A 719 34.69 12.72 32.97
CA ASN A 719 33.56 13.00 32.07
C ASN A 719 32.81 11.75 31.55
N GLY A 720 33.09 10.57 32.13
CA GLY A 720 32.41 9.33 31.77
C GLY A 720 30.90 9.37 32.04
N HIS A 721 30.14 8.57 31.32
CA HIS A 721 28.68 8.51 31.45
C HIS A 721 28.24 7.09 31.81
N LEU A 722 27.53 6.94 32.92
CA LEU A 722 26.87 5.71 33.31
C LEU A 722 25.40 5.72 32.86
N ILE A 723 25.03 4.78 32.00
CA ILE A 723 23.68 4.62 31.47
C ILE A 723 23.04 3.40 32.13
N THR A 724 21.91 3.59 32.79
CA THR A 724 21.11 2.52 33.40
C THR A 724 19.93 2.17 32.50
N TYR A 725 19.90 0.95 31.98
CA TYR A 725 18.81 0.42 31.13
C TYR A 725 18.03 -0.73 31.79
N GLY A 726 18.47 -1.19 32.97
CA GLY A 726 17.81 -2.24 33.74
C GLY A 726 18.28 -2.31 35.20
N ALA A 727 17.61 -3.11 36.02
CA ALA A 727 17.92 -3.28 37.44
C ALA A 727 17.63 -4.72 37.92
N MET A 728 18.32 -5.70 37.35
CA MET A 728 18.09 -7.13 37.59
C MET A 728 18.30 -7.56 39.05
N SER A 729 19.11 -6.82 39.83
CA SER A 729 19.26 -7.11 41.27
C SER A 729 18.14 -6.53 42.14
N ARG A 730 17.27 -5.68 41.56
CA ARG A 730 16.27 -4.86 42.27
C ARG A 730 16.86 -3.94 43.35
N GLN A 731 18.18 -3.77 43.37
CA GLN A 731 18.87 -2.81 44.25
C GLN A 731 18.95 -1.44 43.59
N PRO A 732 18.87 -0.34 44.37
CA PRO A 732 18.99 1.01 43.84
C PRO A 732 20.38 1.27 43.24
N LEU A 733 20.45 2.26 42.34
CA LEU A 733 21.70 2.81 41.87
C LEU A 733 22.31 3.69 42.97
N VAL A 734 23.48 3.33 43.47
CA VAL A 734 24.23 4.11 44.47
C VAL A 734 25.51 4.63 43.84
N LEU A 735 25.63 5.95 43.70
CA LEU A 735 26.83 6.61 43.17
C LEU A 735 27.51 7.48 44.24
N PRO A 736 28.82 7.30 44.49
CA PRO A 736 29.57 8.18 45.37
C PRO A 736 29.61 9.61 44.81
N ALA A 737 29.30 10.61 45.64
CA ALA A 737 29.35 12.02 45.26
C ALA A 737 30.71 12.44 44.68
N SER A 738 31.80 11.81 45.12
CA SER A 738 33.14 12.05 44.59
C SER A 738 33.29 11.74 43.09
N LEU A 739 32.53 10.78 42.55
CA LEU A 739 32.52 10.51 41.10
C LEU A 739 31.88 11.67 40.33
N GLN A 740 30.83 12.28 40.88
CA GLN A 740 30.16 13.42 40.25
C GLN A 740 31.02 14.68 40.39
N ILE A 741 31.49 15.01 41.59
CA ILE A 741 32.19 16.27 41.86
C ILE A 741 33.59 16.29 41.22
N PHE A 742 34.38 15.21 41.36
CA PHE A 742 35.80 15.25 41.00
C PHE A 742 36.16 14.54 39.69
N LYS A 743 35.26 13.68 39.19
CA LYS A 743 35.41 13.04 37.87
C LYS A 743 34.37 13.51 36.86
N ASN A 744 33.41 14.36 37.25
CA ASN A 744 32.31 14.80 36.39
C ASN A 744 31.60 13.61 35.71
N VAL A 745 31.39 12.52 36.45
CA VAL A 745 30.67 11.35 35.95
C VAL A 745 29.18 11.68 35.89
N HIS A 746 28.60 11.53 34.70
CA HIS A 746 27.16 11.68 34.49
C HIS A 746 26.46 10.34 34.67
N ALA A 747 25.22 10.37 35.13
CA ALA A 747 24.37 9.19 35.24
C ALA A 747 22.99 9.48 34.65
N SER A 748 22.50 8.60 33.78
CA SER A 748 21.20 8.74 33.13
C SER A 748 20.51 7.38 32.99
N GLY A 749 19.18 7.41 32.90
CA GLY A 749 18.41 6.25 32.46
C GLY A 749 18.35 6.19 30.92
N PHE A 750 18.25 4.98 30.36
CA PHE A 750 17.87 4.79 28.97
C PHE A 750 16.69 3.83 28.90
N TRP A 751 15.64 4.25 28.20
CA TRP A 751 14.45 3.45 27.98
C TRP A 751 14.09 3.51 26.49
N LEU A 752 14.27 2.39 25.79
CA LEU A 752 14.04 2.32 24.35
C LEU A 752 12.62 2.71 23.95
N THR A 753 11.61 2.35 24.75
CA THR A 753 10.22 2.76 24.49
C THR A 753 10.08 4.28 24.51
N ALA A 754 10.63 4.97 25.53
CA ALA A 754 10.61 6.42 25.58
C ALA A 754 11.41 7.07 24.44
N TRP A 755 12.51 6.44 24.03
CA TRP A 755 13.26 6.88 22.86
C TRP A 755 12.39 6.77 21.59
N ASN A 756 11.74 5.63 21.36
CA ASN A 756 10.86 5.42 20.21
C ASN A 756 9.67 6.41 20.19
N ASP A 757 9.11 6.76 21.36
CA ASP A 757 8.00 7.71 21.46
C ASP A 757 8.41 9.16 21.10
N GLN A 758 9.70 9.48 21.20
CA GLN A 758 10.25 10.82 20.97
C GLN A 758 10.84 11.00 19.56
N HIS A 759 10.96 9.93 18.78
CA HIS A 759 11.63 9.95 17.47
C HIS A 759 10.67 9.53 16.34
N SER A 760 10.96 10.02 15.14
CA SER A 760 10.15 9.75 13.94
C SER A 760 10.16 8.26 13.55
N SER A 761 9.22 7.86 12.68
CA SER A 761 9.23 6.54 12.03
C SER A 761 10.53 6.29 11.27
N GLU A 762 11.06 7.31 10.62
CA GLU A 762 12.27 7.27 9.79
C GLU A 762 13.52 7.02 10.63
N GLU A 763 13.68 7.72 11.77
CA GLU A 763 14.82 7.51 12.68
C GLU A 763 14.79 6.12 13.34
N ARG A 764 13.59 5.63 13.67
CA ARG A 764 13.37 4.27 14.17
C ARG A 764 13.71 3.23 13.10
N GLN A 765 13.29 3.47 11.86
CA GLN A 765 13.60 2.59 10.73
C GLN A 765 15.10 2.60 10.43
N GLU A 766 15.78 3.75 10.44
CA GLU A 766 17.23 3.83 10.23
C GLU A 766 17.99 3.02 11.29
N MET A 767 17.58 3.10 12.56
CA MET A 767 18.14 2.26 13.63
C MET A 767 18.04 0.78 13.30
N ILE A 768 16.84 0.33 12.93
CA ILE A 768 16.55 -1.07 12.59
C ILE A 768 17.38 -1.50 11.39
N ASP A 769 17.41 -0.68 10.33
CA ASP A 769 18.14 -0.96 9.09
C ASP A 769 19.66 -1.09 9.35
N ARG A 770 20.24 -0.26 10.21
CA ARG A 770 21.66 -0.34 10.60
C ARG A 770 22.00 -1.61 11.36
N VAL A 771 21.13 -2.04 12.28
CA VAL A 771 21.32 -3.29 13.01
C VAL A 771 21.17 -4.48 12.06
N LEU A 772 20.14 -4.47 11.20
CA LEU A 772 19.92 -5.51 10.19
C LEU A 772 21.09 -5.64 9.23
N GLU A 773 21.70 -4.52 8.82
CA GLU A 773 22.90 -4.52 7.97
C GLU A 773 24.07 -5.25 8.66
N SER A 774 24.27 -5.05 9.96
CA SER A 774 25.30 -5.76 10.74
C SER A 774 25.03 -7.27 10.82
N MET A 775 23.76 -7.68 10.97
CA MET A 775 23.36 -9.09 10.93
C MET A 775 23.63 -9.71 9.55
N LYS A 776 23.25 -9.02 8.46
CA LYS A 776 23.49 -9.48 7.08
C LYS A 776 24.95 -9.64 6.73
N GLN A 777 25.81 -8.76 7.25
CA GLN A 777 27.26 -8.83 7.02
C GLN A 777 27.94 -9.94 7.86
N GLY A 778 27.19 -10.74 8.62
CA GLY A 778 27.74 -11.74 9.54
C GLY A 778 28.54 -11.15 10.70
N GLN A 779 28.39 -9.84 10.96
CA GLN A 779 29.08 -9.14 12.04
C GLN A 779 28.32 -9.21 13.36
N PHE A 780 27.04 -9.58 13.30
CA PHE A 780 26.16 -9.76 14.44
C PHE A 780 25.56 -11.17 14.43
N ALA A 781 26.05 -12.02 15.31
CA ALA A 781 25.56 -13.36 15.57
C ALA A 781 24.39 -13.38 16.55
N GLU A 782 23.62 -14.47 16.49
CA GLU A 782 22.43 -14.68 17.31
C GLU A 782 22.74 -14.84 18.80
N VAL A 783 21.80 -14.38 19.62
CA VAL A 783 21.76 -14.77 21.03
C VAL A 783 21.37 -16.25 21.10
N ASN A 784 22.15 -17.04 21.85
CA ASN A 784 21.80 -18.44 22.11
C ASN A 784 20.40 -18.49 22.73
N CYS A 785 19.51 -19.21 22.07
CA CYS A 785 18.12 -19.31 22.48
C CYS A 785 17.61 -20.74 22.45
N THR A 786 16.59 -20.99 23.26
CA THR A 786 15.74 -22.18 23.13
C THR A 786 14.50 -21.79 22.33
N ARG A 787 14.31 -22.48 21.20
CA ARG A 787 13.08 -22.39 20.39
C ARG A 787 12.01 -23.27 21.02
N ASN A 788 10.90 -22.67 21.42
CA ASN A 788 9.75 -23.33 22.00
C ASN A 788 8.63 -23.32 20.97
N GLN A 789 8.37 -24.48 20.36
CA GLN A 789 7.39 -24.57 19.28
C GLN A 789 5.96 -24.36 19.76
N TRP A 790 5.23 -23.52 19.03
CA TRP A 790 3.83 -23.18 19.25
C TRP A 790 3.04 -23.53 17.98
N SER A 791 2.37 -24.69 17.99
CA SER A 791 1.52 -25.09 16.88
C SER A 791 0.16 -24.40 16.96
N VAL A 792 -0.21 -23.68 15.91
CA VAL A 792 -1.47 -22.89 15.84
C VAL A 792 -2.72 -23.80 15.81
N ILE A 793 -2.56 -25.07 15.41
CA ILE A 793 -3.65 -26.04 15.20
C ILE A 793 -3.72 -27.06 16.35
N SER A 794 -2.98 -26.90 17.46
CA SER A 794 -2.96 -27.88 18.54
C SER A 794 -4.36 -28.23 19.04
N ALA A 795 -4.75 -29.51 18.89
CA ALA A 795 -6.01 -30.03 19.42
C ALA A 795 -6.02 -30.01 20.95
N ASP A 796 -4.85 -30.20 21.57
CA ASP A 796 -4.65 -30.18 23.02
C ASP A 796 -4.15 -28.81 23.50
N VAL A 797 -5.05 -28.04 24.11
CA VAL A 797 -4.75 -26.72 24.70
C VAL A 797 -3.91 -26.85 25.96
N SER A 798 -4.14 -27.89 26.76
CA SER A 798 -3.48 -28.09 28.04
C SER A 798 -2.00 -28.41 27.84
N ALA A 799 -1.69 -29.28 26.87
CA ALA A 799 -0.30 -29.59 26.52
C ALA A 799 0.44 -28.36 25.93
N LEU A 800 -0.23 -27.55 25.12
CA LEU A 800 0.33 -26.29 24.60
C LEU A 800 0.59 -25.32 25.76
N GLU A 801 -0.40 -25.08 26.62
CA GLU A 801 -0.27 -24.19 27.78
C GLU A 801 0.88 -24.63 28.68
N GLY A 802 0.97 -25.90 29.06
CA GLY A 802 2.07 -26.41 29.88
C GLY A 802 3.45 -26.15 29.28
N ARG A 803 3.61 -26.31 27.96
CA ARG A 803 4.87 -26.02 27.25
C ARG A 803 5.21 -24.53 27.26
N LEU A 804 4.23 -23.68 26.98
CA LEU A 804 4.43 -22.23 26.94
C LEU A 804 4.73 -21.66 28.33
N LEU A 805 4.01 -22.12 29.36
CA LEU A 805 4.25 -21.73 30.75
C LEU A 805 5.63 -22.20 31.25
N GLU A 806 6.08 -23.39 30.84
CA GLU A 806 7.44 -23.85 31.17
C GLU A 806 8.52 -22.97 30.52
N ALA A 807 8.31 -22.53 29.28
CA ALA A 807 9.21 -21.58 28.63
C ALA A 807 9.25 -20.22 29.36
N VAL A 808 8.09 -19.69 29.76
CA VAL A 808 8.00 -18.46 30.56
C VAL A 808 8.70 -18.63 31.91
N LYS A 809 8.51 -19.76 32.59
CA LYS A 809 9.17 -20.08 33.87
C LYS A 809 10.68 -20.14 33.73
N LYS A 810 11.18 -20.77 32.66
CA LYS A 810 12.62 -20.80 32.32
C LYS A 810 13.16 -19.40 32.06
N ALA A 811 12.44 -18.55 31.32
CA ALA A 811 12.85 -17.18 31.03
C ALA A 811 12.88 -16.27 32.28
N ALA A 812 11.95 -16.49 33.22
CA ALA A 812 11.93 -15.79 34.51
C ALA A 812 13.04 -16.28 35.47
N SER A 813 13.63 -17.45 35.19
CA SER A 813 14.66 -18.09 36.02
C SER A 813 16.06 -17.83 35.46
N SER A 814 17.06 -17.74 36.33
CA SER A 814 18.44 -17.59 35.87
C SER A 814 19.01 -18.90 35.33
N GLY A 815 19.76 -18.85 34.22
CA GLY A 815 20.56 -19.99 33.73
C GLY A 815 20.01 -20.70 32.49
N PHE A 816 18.78 -20.39 32.07
CA PHE A 816 18.14 -21.06 30.93
C PHE A 816 18.27 -20.30 29.60
N GLY A 817 19.07 -19.23 29.54
CA GLY A 817 19.28 -18.44 28.33
C GLY A 817 18.01 -17.76 27.81
N LYS A 818 18.05 -17.33 26.55
CA LYS A 818 16.92 -16.67 25.88
C LYS A 818 15.87 -17.71 25.50
N GLN A 819 14.60 -17.47 25.82
CA GLN A 819 13.49 -18.31 25.38
C GLN A 819 12.73 -17.57 24.27
N VAL A 820 12.37 -18.29 23.21
CA VAL A 820 11.65 -17.74 22.05
C VAL A 820 10.52 -18.68 21.67
N PHE A 821 9.31 -18.15 21.54
CA PHE A 821 8.21 -18.87 20.92
C PHE A 821 8.40 -18.83 19.41
N VAL A 822 8.31 -19.98 18.75
CA VAL A 822 8.39 -20.10 17.28
C VAL A 822 7.08 -20.76 16.82
N MET A 823 6.44 -20.15 15.84
CA MET A 823 5.11 -20.57 15.37
C MET A 823 5.26 -21.61 14.26
N GLU A 824 4.47 -22.69 14.35
CA GLU A 824 4.40 -23.78 13.37
C GLU A 824 2.99 -23.95 12.80
#